data_AF-A0A0W0FZN1-F1
#
_entry.id   AF-A0A0W0FZN1-F1
#
_cell.length_a   1.000
_cell.length_b   1.000
_cell.length_c   1.000
_cell.angle_alpha   90.00
_cell.angle_beta   90.00
_cell.angle_gamma   90.00
#
_symmetry.space_group_name_H-M   'P 1'
#
loop_
_entity.id
_entity.type
_entity.pdbx_description
1 polymer ?
#
loop_
_entity_poly.entity_id
_entity_poly.type
_entity_poly.pdbx_seq_one_letter_code
_entity_poly.pdbx_strand_id
1 'polypeptide(L)'
;MPFWFSCLSALASFVLTYALKVQLVPDASVDRFAEGYEIWRISNGEASASTTFRDLSLTLEAIGDTLNGNRYKVLQQAATTYLGEWLIGEGLSTENREGNIPLKLTVSGLSEGSHTLLAFHNGWDSLDGVSDLNIAINDEVILVCSLLMRFSGTCVLQDPTVTQKDIAQTVRQNNLWDSASSYLIFNVTSSSEETTFTFTPIGSASDKRAYLNALEFDVKNIKSQVSFPDPPNSDEHVNADSGTYTLSFQAASDAASYDVYVSTESEDALVTATKDSDAYLGSITETSYDSRKARALQRLIGGESRQLAFPGAGGFGRYARGGRGGKVLRVTTLEDYEDGDEPIEGSFRWALSANSGPRIVVFDVGGVITLKSRLSITDKYVTIADQTVPGKGILFQGYTLGLSGATDIIIRHVRVRPGTISGTTIDGMGMRGSNHAIFDRCSISWTIDESFSLRDALNITLQRTLISEPLNAAGHKNYPEGTEHGYAASIGGNAGSFHHSLLAHAEGRSWSMAGGVDNESNFQGRLSIVNNVVYNYGGRVTDGGAHEVDFIGNYYKPGPASELHYALKATYEDNLPGTQQYYCEGNVMPGYFDADSKQVFDGEGAGACWAEVSIDLAPTYQYFLDNPFMPDSVEYQPAAQAYKRVLSDVGANIPSLDDHDKQRESWDVDSDGDDIADWWDGSTGGEGYTAMDGYLNFLAEPHVFVDPGSSVEISLADLARGFNDPTFEATASEGTVSVSGDTATYEARAEPVITYVTVNINDSDVVGGPGHGAEVPGLFGSVWHELPARSLHFRVRS
;
A
#
# COMPACT_ATOMS: atom_id res chain seq x y z
N MET A 1 -5.33 -4.37 15.41
CA MET A 1 -5.48 -5.83 15.19
C MET A 1 -6.33 -6.02 13.95
N PRO A 2 -6.33 -7.18 13.27
CA PRO A 2 -7.30 -7.42 12.20
C PRO A 2 -8.73 -7.24 12.74
N PHE A 3 -9.58 -6.55 11.98
CA PHE A 3 -10.94 -6.23 12.37
C PHE A 3 -11.87 -7.43 12.16
N TRP A 4 -12.58 -7.83 13.21
CA TRP A 4 -13.59 -8.89 13.14
C TRP A 4 -14.96 -8.32 13.50
N PHE A 5 -15.83 -8.21 12.51
CA PHE A 5 -17.21 -7.73 12.66
C PHE A 5 -18.18 -8.75 12.08
N SER A 6 -19.22 -9.11 12.84
CA SER A 6 -20.23 -10.06 12.39
C SER A 6 -21.65 -9.59 12.71
N CYS A 7 -22.45 -9.47 11.65
CA CYS A 7 -23.90 -9.29 11.71
C CYS A 7 -24.59 -10.61 11.36
N LEU A 8 -24.89 -11.43 12.37
CA LEU A 8 -25.61 -12.68 12.14
C LEU A 8 -27.11 -12.44 11.97
N SER A 9 -27.70 -13.02 10.92
CA SER A 9 -29.15 -13.09 10.77
C SER A 9 -29.75 -14.05 11.79
N ALA A 10 -30.81 -13.61 12.48
CA ALA A 10 -31.36 -14.24 13.69
C ALA A 10 -32.15 -15.55 13.46
N LEU A 11 -31.77 -16.35 12.47
CA LEU A 11 -32.39 -17.63 12.12
C LEU A 11 -31.42 -18.80 12.26
N ALA A 12 -31.85 -19.77 13.09
CA ALA A 12 -31.26 -21.07 13.38
C ALA A 12 -29.79 -21.09 13.87
N SER A 13 -29.61 -21.46 15.14
CA SER A 13 -28.35 -21.95 15.68
C SER A 13 -28.13 -23.40 15.22
N PHE A 14 -27.28 -23.58 14.21
CA PHE A 14 -26.61 -24.86 13.97
C PHE A 14 -25.21 -24.77 14.60
N VAL A 15 -24.77 -25.85 15.25
CA VAL A 15 -23.39 -25.97 15.73
C VAL A 15 -22.53 -26.40 14.54
N LEU A 16 -21.76 -25.47 13.96
CA LEU A 16 -20.90 -25.78 12.82
C LEU A 16 -19.69 -26.62 13.28
N THR A 17 -19.80 -27.94 13.17
CA THR A 17 -18.67 -28.87 13.41
C THR A 17 -17.83 -29.15 12.16
N TYR A 18 -18.30 -28.80 10.95
CA TYR A 18 -17.68 -29.23 9.68
C TYR A 18 -17.62 -28.14 8.57
N ALA A 19 -17.42 -26.88 8.93
CA ALA A 19 -17.14 -25.83 7.94
C ALA A 19 -15.83 -26.12 7.17
N LEU A 20 -15.94 -26.57 5.92
CA LEU A 20 -14.84 -26.72 4.96
C LEU A 20 -15.06 -25.75 3.80
N LYS A 21 -14.04 -24.94 3.50
CA LYS A 21 -14.05 -23.98 2.40
C LYS A 21 -12.90 -24.29 1.44
N VAL A 22 -13.17 -24.39 0.15
CA VAL A 22 -12.20 -24.78 -0.89
C VAL A 22 -12.26 -23.82 -2.08
N GLN A 23 -11.11 -23.24 -2.44
CA GLN A 23 -10.93 -22.46 -3.67
C GLN A 23 -10.32 -23.37 -4.75
N LEU A 24 -10.91 -23.38 -5.96
CA LEU A 24 -10.43 -24.20 -7.08
C LEU A 24 -9.51 -23.36 -7.96
N VAL A 25 -8.24 -23.76 -8.05
CA VAL A 25 -7.16 -22.96 -8.66
C VAL A 25 -6.58 -23.70 -9.87
N PRO A 26 -6.57 -23.11 -11.08
CA PRO A 26 -5.86 -23.69 -12.21
C PRO A 26 -4.35 -23.47 -12.13
N ASP A 27 -3.56 -24.42 -12.62
CA ASP A 27 -2.08 -24.33 -12.66
C ASP A 27 -1.54 -23.06 -13.35
N ALA A 28 -2.31 -22.45 -14.26
CA ALA A 28 -1.94 -21.22 -14.94
C ALA A 28 -2.09 -19.94 -14.09
N SER A 29 -2.59 -20.04 -12.86
CA SER A 29 -2.92 -18.87 -12.02
C SER A 29 -1.70 -18.18 -11.39
N VAL A 30 -1.96 -17.13 -10.61
CA VAL A 30 -0.96 -16.49 -9.74
C VAL A 30 -1.24 -16.87 -8.29
N ASP A 31 -0.23 -16.80 -7.43
CA ASP A 31 -0.35 -17.20 -6.04
C ASP A 31 -1.03 -16.11 -5.18
N ARG A 32 -2.33 -15.89 -5.43
CA ARG A 32 -3.22 -14.97 -4.69
C ARG A 32 -4.54 -15.66 -4.41
N PHE A 33 -4.82 -15.90 -3.13
CA PHE A 33 -5.91 -16.75 -2.66
C PHE A 33 -6.74 -16.05 -1.59
N ALA A 34 -8.02 -16.39 -1.50
CA ALA A 34 -8.89 -15.88 -0.45
C ALA A 34 -8.46 -16.42 0.92
N GLU A 35 -8.29 -15.52 1.89
CA GLU A 35 -7.93 -15.89 3.26
C GLU A 35 -9.07 -16.75 3.88
N GLY A 36 -8.71 -17.82 4.59
CA GLY A 36 -9.67 -18.78 5.17
C GLY A 36 -10.13 -19.93 4.25
N TYR A 37 -9.57 -20.08 3.04
CA TYR A 37 -9.87 -21.19 2.12
C TYR A 37 -8.71 -22.21 2.03
N GLU A 38 -9.06 -23.50 2.00
CA GLU A 38 -8.15 -24.56 1.58
C GLU A 38 -7.99 -24.49 0.04
N ILE A 39 -6.78 -24.73 -0.48
CA ILE A 39 -6.48 -24.50 -1.91
C ILE A 39 -6.41 -25.82 -2.68
N TRP A 40 -7.31 -26.01 -3.65
CA TRP A 40 -7.26 -27.15 -4.57
C TRP A 40 -6.68 -26.70 -5.91
N ARG A 41 -5.37 -26.91 -6.12
CA ARG A 41 -4.77 -26.77 -7.46
C ARG A 41 -5.17 -27.94 -8.35
N ILE A 42 -5.56 -27.64 -9.58
CA ILE A 42 -5.99 -28.62 -10.60
C ILE A 42 -5.30 -28.29 -11.93
N SER A 43 -4.66 -29.30 -12.53
CA SER A 43 -3.98 -29.20 -13.81
C SER A 43 -4.96 -29.21 -14.99
N ASN A 44 -4.76 -28.29 -15.93
CA ASN A 44 -5.55 -28.26 -17.17
C ASN A 44 -5.20 -29.46 -18.06
N GLY A 45 -6.20 -30.12 -18.64
CA GLY A 45 -6.06 -31.29 -19.51
C GLY A 45 -6.29 -32.64 -18.82
N GLU A 46 -6.46 -32.67 -17.50
CA GLU A 46 -6.86 -33.89 -16.78
C GLU A 46 -8.35 -34.18 -16.95
N ALA A 47 -8.75 -35.45 -17.11
CA ALA A 47 -10.17 -35.83 -17.18
C ALA A 47 -10.86 -35.74 -15.80
N SER A 48 -10.10 -36.00 -14.74
CA SER A 48 -10.53 -35.86 -13.36
C SER A 48 -9.37 -35.56 -12.42
N ALA A 49 -9.64 -34.82 -11.36
CA ALA A 49 -8.69 -34.54 -10.27
C ALA A 49 -9.29 -34.96 -8.93
N SER A 50 -8.46 -35.42 -7.99
CA SER A 50 -8.88 -35.82 -6.64
C SER A 50 -7.99 -35.19 -5.58
N THR A 51 -8.56 -34.90 -4.40
CA THR A 51 -7.83 -34.44 -3.21
C THR A 51 -8.56 -34.87 -1.93
N THR A 52 -7.93 -34.67 -0.77
CA THR A 52 -8.54 -34.89 0.54
C THR A 52 -8.23 -33.71 1.45
N PHE A 53 -9.28 -33.05 1.98
CA PHE A 53 -9.16 -31.99 2.97
C PHE A 53 -9.74 -32.48 4.30
N ARG A 54 -8.90 -32.55 5.34
CA ARG A 54 -9.26 -33.14 6.64
C ARG A 54 -9.72 -34.59 6.42
N ASP A 55 -10.94 -34.94 6.78
CA ASP A 55 -11.53 -36.28 6.55
C ASP A 55 -12.32 -36.39 5.23
N LEU A 56 -12.50 -35.28 4.50
CA LEU A 56 -13.33 -35.22 3.29
C LEU A 56 -12.51 -35.42 2.02
N SER A 57 -12.84 -36.47 1.25
CA SER A 57 -12.24 -36.72 -0.05
C SER A 57 -13.13 -36.20 -1.17
N LEU A 58 -12.54 -35.39 -2.06
CA LEU A 58 -13.20 -34.72 -3.18
C LEU A 58 -12.62 -35.24 -4.49
N THR A 59 -13.47 -35.49 -5.49
CA THR A 59 -13.06 -35.77 -6.87
C THR A 59 -13.91 -34.95 -7.84
N LEU A 60 -13.27 -34.16 -8.70
CA LEU A 60 -13.91 -33.40 -9.76
C LEU A 60 -13.63 -34.05 -11.12
N GLU A 61 -14.65 -34.29 -11.92
CA GLU A 61 -14.61 -34.94 -13.24
C GLU A 61 -15.26 -34.04 -14.30
N ALA A 62 -14.65 -33.97 -15.49
CA ALA A 62 -15.29 -33.45 -16.69
C ALA A 62 -15.88 -34.63 -17.49
N ILE A 63 -17.20 -34.82 -17.49
CA ILE A 63 -17.81 -36.07 -17.98
C ILE A 63 -17.64 -36.21 -19.50
N GLY A 64 -16.63 -36.98 -19.93
CA GLY A 64 -16.31 -37.20 -21.34
C GLY A 64 -15.51 -36.07 -21.99
N ASP A 65 -14.89 -35.20 -21.19
CA ASP A 65 -14.00 -34.11 -21.64
C ASP A 65 -12.79 -34.00 -20.68
N THR A 66 -12.04 -32.90 -20.75
CA THR A 66 -11.01 -32.55 -19.77
C THR A 66 -11.34 -31.28 -18.99
N LEU A 67 -10.75 -31.17 -17.81
CA LEU A 67 -10.79 -30.00 -16.95
C LEU A 67 -9.89 -28.89 -17.54
N ASN A 68 -10.41 -27.67 -17.61
CA ASN A 68 -9.67 -26.47 -17.98
C ASN A 68 -10.11 -25.31 -17.07
N GLY A 69 -9.16 -24.66 -16.42
CA GLY A 69 -9.39 -23.44 -15.65
C GLY A 69 -8.49 -22.29 -16.09
N ASN A 70 -8.95 -21.07 -15.84
CA ASN A 70 -8.24 -19.83 -16.10
C ASN A 70 -8.72 -18.73 -15.14
N ARG A 71 -8.14 -17.52 -15.24
CA ARG A 71 -8.43 -16.39 -14.35
C ARG A 71 -9.04 -15.19 -15.08
N TYR A 72 -9.97 -14.51 -14.40
CA TYR A 72 -10.35 -13.14 -14.73
C TYR A 72 -9.23 -12.22 -14.26
N LYS A 73 -8.39 -11.79 -15.22
CA LYS A 73 -7.16 -11.00 -14.99
C LYS A 73 -7.36 -9.82 -14.02
N VAL A 74 -8.49 -9.10 -14.10
CA VAL A 74 -8.77 -7.92 -13.27
C VAL A 74 -8.71 -8.26 -11.78
N LEU A 75 -9.50 -9.25 -11.33
CA LEU A 75 -9.56 -9.63 -9.93
C LEU A 75 -8.26 -10.28 -9.45
N GLN A 76 -7.70 -11.19 -10.25
CA GLN A 76 -6.44 -11.85 -9.91
C GLN A 76 -5.21 -10.93 -9.98
N GLN A 77 -5.33 -9.70 -10.50
CA GLN A 77 -4.29 -8.66 -10.43
C GLN A 77 -4.58 -7.54 -9.44
N ALA A 78 -5.82 -7.39 -8.94
CA ALA A 78 -6.11 -6.56 -7.77
C ALA A 78 -5.19 -6.98 -6.61
N ALA A 79 -4.45 -6.02 -6.03
CA ALA A 79 -3.50 -6.29 -4.93
C ALA A 79 -4.19 -6.36 -3.55
N THR A 80 -5.46 -5.98 -3.50
CA THR A 80 -6.34 -6.08 -2.32
C THR A 80 -7.75 -6.43 -2.78
N THR A 81 -8.40 -7.33 -2.06
CA THR A 81 -9.77 -7.81 -2.32
C THR A 81 -10.52 -7.81 -1.01
N TYR A 82 -11.51 -6.94 -0.88
CA TYR A 82 -12.23 -6.67 0.37
C TYR A 82 -13.69 -7.16 0.35
N LEU A 83 -14.16 -7.62 -0.81
CA LEU A 83 -15.45 -8.26 -1.09
C LEU A 83 -15.22 -9.67 -1.68
N GLY A 84 -14.24 -10.41 -1.13
CA GLY A 84 -13.98 -11.83 -1.42
C GLY A 84 -13.60 -12.14 -2.87
N GLU A 85 -13.16 -11.13 -3.63
CA GLU A 85 -13.18 -11.13 -5.09
C GLU A 85 -12.25 -12.19 -5.72
N TRP A 86 -11.10 -12.50 -5.11
CA TRP A 86 -10.21 -13.56 -5.60
C TRP A 86 -10.91 -14.93 -5.72
N LEU A 87 -11.88 -15.22 -4.86
CA LEU A 87 -12.63 -16.48 -4.84
C LEU A 87 -13.44 -16.74 -6.11
N ILE A 88 -13.83 -15.68 -6.83
CA ILE A 88 -14.55 -15.74 -8.12
C ILE A 88 -13.68 -15.25 -9.29
N GLY A 89 -12.43 -14.88 -9.02
CA GLY A 89 -11.46 -14.37 -9.98
C GLY A 89 -10.77 -15.47 -10.80
N GLU A 90 -10.99 -16.74 -10.44
CA GLU A 90 -10.48 -17.92 -11.15
C GLU A 90 -11.42 -19.11 -10.91
N GLY A 91 -11.21 -20.22 -11.60
CA GLY A 91 -11.95 -21.44 -11.35
C GLY A 91 -11.66 -22.51 -12.39
N LEU A 92 -12.45 -23.59 -12.35
CA LEU A 92 -12.38 -24.74 -13.24
C LEU A 92 -13.67 -24.89 -14.06
N SER A 93 -13.53 -25.53 -15.21
CA SER A 93 -14.54 -25.71 -16.26
C SER A 93 -14.22 -26.97 -17.07
N THR A 94 -15.11 -27.38 -17.97
CA THR A 94 -14.75 -28.24 -19.11
C THR A 94 -13.91 -27.48 -20.14
N GLU A 95 -13.13 -28.17 -20.96
CA GLU A 95 -12.35 -27.59 -22.06
C GLU A 95 -13.27 -27.12 -23.21
N ASN A 96 -14.20 -27.96 -23.64
CA ASN A 96 -15.05 -27.66 -24.79
C ASN A 96 -16.11 -26.60 -24.45
N ARG A 97 -16.15 -25.51 -25.23
CA ARG A 97 -17.18 -24.44 -25.15
C ARG A 97 -18.56 -24.86 -25.66
N GLU A 98 -18.72 -26.10 -26.07
CA GLU A 98 -19.85 -26.64 -26.81
C GLU A 98 -20.34 -27.96 -26.23
N GLY A 99 -21.58 -28.35 -26.55
CA GLY A 99 -22.12 -29.66 -26.21
C GLY A 99 -22.76 -29.83 -24.83
N ASN A 100 -22.80 -28.78 -23.99
CA ASN A 100 -23.40 -28.81 -22.63
C ASN A 100 -22.78 -29.90 -21.71
N ILE A 101 -21.45 -29.99 -21.69
CA ILE A 101 -20.74 -31.06 -20.97
C ILE A 101 -20.79 -30.82 -19.45
N PRO A 102 -21.23 -31.79 -18.62
CA PRO A 102 -21.29 -31.61 -17.18
C PRO A 102 -19.93 -31.69 -16.48
N LEU A 103 -19.78 -30.91 -15.41
CA LEU A 103 -18.83 -31.19 -14.34
C LEU A 103 -19.50 -32.07 -13.27
N LYS A 104 -18.76 -33.00 -12.68
CA LYS A 104 -19.24 -33.82 -11.56
C LYS A 104 -18.26 -33.78 -10.40
N LEU A 105 -18.74 -33.32 -9.25
CA LEU A 105 -18.04 -33.44 -7.97
C LEU A 105 -18.55 -34.69 -7.26
N THR A 106 -17.65 -35.52 -6.74
CA THR A 106 -17.94 -36.67 -5.88
C THR A 106 -17.27 -36.45 -4.52
N VAL A 107 -18.02 -36.65 -3.44
CA VAL A 107 -17.62 -36.35 -2.06
C VAL A 107 -17.83 -37.57 -1.18
N SER A 108 -16.83 -37.93 -0.36
CA SER A 108 -16.94 -38.97 0.67
C SER A 108 -16.29 -38.53 1.97
N GLY A 109 -16.69 -39.16 3.09
CA GLY A 109 -16.23 -38.83 4.45
C GLY A 109 -17.12 -37.86 5.23
N LEU A 110 -18.25 -37.41 4.65
CA LEU A 110 -19.27 -36.65 5.37
C LEU A 110 -19.88 -37.48 6.51
N SER A 111 -20.37 -36.83 7.56
CA SER A 111 -21.07 -37.51 8.65
C SER A 111 -22.47 -37.99 8.26
N GLU A 112 -23.05 -38.93 9.02
CA GLU A 112 -24.50 -39.20 8.91
C GLU A 112 -25.28 -37.98 9.40
N GLY A 113 -26.15 -37.41 8.55
CA GLY A 113 -26.95 -36.24 8.89
C GLY A 113 -27.22 -35.29 7.74
N SER A 114 -27.79 -34.12 8.07
CA SER A 114 -28.08 -33.05 7.12
C SER A 114 -26.84 -32.17 6.91
N HIS A 115 -26.48 -31.97 5.65
CA HIS A 115 -25.33 -31.19 5.21
C HIS A 115 -25.75 -30.10 4.20
N THR A 116 -24.88 -29.10 3.99
CA THR A 116 -25.08 -28.06 2.96
C THR A 116 -23.87 -27.92 2.05
N LEU A 117 -24.11 -27.48 0.82
CA LEU A 117 -23.05 -27.09 -0.13
C LEU A 117 -23.43 -25.77 -0.80
N LEU A 118 -22.58 -24.77 -0.63
CA LEU A 118 -22.56 -23.52 -1.38
C LEU A 118 -21.48 -23.64 -2.47
N ALA A 119 -21.81 -23.30 -3.72
CA ALA A 119 -20.86 -23.31 -4.84
C ALA A 119 -21.00 -22.07 -5.70
N PHE A 120 -19.89 -21.60 -6.29
CA PHE A 120 -19.82 -20.34 -7.06
C PHE A 120 -19.57 -20.57 -8.55
N HIS A 121 -20.21 -19.75 -9.40
CA HIS A 121 -20.36 -19.98 -10.84
C HIS A 121 -20.13 -18.70 -11.69
N ASN A 122 -18.88 -18.26 -11.77
CA ASN A 122 -18.45 -17.03 -12.45
C ASN A 122 -17.44 -17.34 -13.58
N GLY A 123 -17.84 -17.05 -14.83
CA GLY A 123 -16.99 -17.20 -16.01
C GLY A 123 -15.95 -16.09 -16.14
N TRP A 124 -14.68 -16.47 -16.33
CA TRP A 124 -13.53 -15.55 -16.41
C TRP A 124 -13.31 -14.88 -17.77
N ASP A 125 -13.83 -15.50 -18.84
CA ASP A 125 -13.68 -15.02 -20.22
C ASP A 125 -14.59 -13.81 -20.48
N SER A 126 -14.28 -13.03 -21.54
CA SER A 126 -15.16 -11.95 -21.98
C SER A 126 -16.27 -12.55 -22.86
N LEU A 127 -17.39 -12.93 -22.24
CA LEU A 127 -18.49 -13.65 -22.89
C LEU A 127 -19.73 -12.76 -23.03
N ASP A 128 -20.38 -12.78 -24.20
CA ASP A 128 -21.69 -12.14 -24.41
C ASP A 128 -22.82 -12.83 -23.60
N GLY A 129 -22.57 -14.06 -23.15
CA GLY A 129 -23.46 -14.87 -22.35
C GLY A 129 -22.88 -16.27 -22.11
N VAL A 130 -23.39 -16.94 -21.09
CA VAL A 130 -22.99 -18.27 -20.64
C VAL A 130 -24.25 -19.10 -20.40
N SER A 131 -24.18 -20.42 -20.55
CA SER A 131 -25.31 -21.32 -20.25
C SER A 131 -25.72 -21.25 -18.79
N ASP A 132 -27.02 -21.41 -18.51
CA ASP A 132 -27.50 -21.61 -17.14
C ASP A 132 -27.08 -23.01 -16.63
N LEU A 133 -27.09 -23.24 -15.32
CA LEU A 133 -26.79 -24.53 -14.70
C LEU A 133 -28.03 -25.21 -14.11
N ASN A 134 -28.15 -26.50 -14.44
CA ASN A 134 -28.89 -27.48 -13.68
C ASN A 134 -27.93 -28.22 -12.72
N ILE A 135 -28.39 -28.60 -11.53
CA ILE A 135 -27.57 -29.36 -10.56
C ILE A 135 -28.38 -30.56 -10.03
N ALA A 136 -27.82 -31.76 -10.18
CA ALA A 136 -28.34 -32.99 -9.60
C ALA A 136 -27.49 -33.44 -8.40
N ILE A 137 -28.12 -34.07 -7.41
CA ILE A 137 -27.43 -34.76 -6.31
C ILE A 137 -27.75 -36.25 -6.40
N ASN A 138 -26.74 -37.11 -6.36
CA ASN A 138 -26.90 -38.57 -6.52
C ASN A 138 -27.70 -38.94 -7.78
N ASP A 139 -27.44 -38.19 -8.87
CA ASP A 139 -28.13 -38.21 -10.16
C ASP A 139 -29.64 -37.87 -10.14
N GLU A 140 -30.22 -37.49 -9.00
CA GLU A 140 -31.55 -36.87 -8.90
C GLU A 140 -31.46 -35.33 -9.04
N VAL A 141 -32.19 -34.77 -10.02
CA VAL A 141 -32.23 -33.31 -10.25
C VAL A 141 -32.98 -32.62 -9.10
N ILE A 142 -32.30 -31.71 -8.39
CA ILE A 142 -32.90 -30.98 -7.26
C ILE A 142 -33.40 -29.61 -7.70
N LEU A 143 -34.63 -29.29 -7.28
CA LEU A 143 -35.24 -27.96 -7.39
C LEU A 143 -34.50 -26.96 -6.47
N VAL A 144 -33.53 -26.22 -7.03
CA VAL A 144 -32.82 -25.18 -6.29
C VAL A 144 -33.74 -23.95 -6.08
N CYS A 145 -34.18 -23.75 -4.84
CA CYS A 145 -35.06 -22.62 -4.48
C CYS A 145 -34.30 -21.27 -4.46
N SER A 146 -34.03 -20.70 -5.65
CA SER A 146 -33.51 -19.33 -5.78
C SER A 146 -34.59 -18.25 -5.64
N LEU A 147 -35.50 -18.42 -4.67
CA LEU A 147 -36.28 -17.35 -4.02
C LEU A 147 -36.90 -17.88 -2.71
N LEU A 148 -36.77 -17.11 -1.63
CA LEU A 148 -37.56 -17.34 -0.40
C LEU A 148 -38.93 -16.66 -0.54
N MET A 149 -39.99 -17.45 -0.47
CA MET A 149 -41.34 -16.98 -0.14
C MET A 149 -41.99 -17.98 0.82
N ARG A 150 -41.98 -17.68 2.12
CA ARG A 150 -42.71 -18.45 3.14
C ARG A 150 -44.02 -17.78 3.52
N PHE A 151 -45.13 -18.33 3.05
CA PHE A 151 -46.37 -18.28 3.84
C PHE A 151 -46.34 -19.39 4.90
N SER A 152 -46.60 -19.02 6.16
CA SER A 152 -46.98 -19.93 7.27
C SER A 152 -46.11 -21.18 7.51
N GLY A 153 -44.90 -20.98 8.05
CA GLY A 153 -44.36 -21.81 9.14
C GLY A 153 -44.00 -23.29 8.88
N THR A 154 -44.22 -23.83 7.69
CA THR A 154 -43.97 -25.25 7.37
C THR A 154 -42.92 -25.35 6.26
N CYS A 155 -41.99 -26.30 6.36
CA CYS A 155 -41.07 -26.58 5.25
C CYS A 155 -41.73 -27.58 4.30
N VAL A 156 -42.21 -27.09 3.15
CA VAL A 156 -42.99 -27.87 2.19
C VAL A 156 -42.36 -27.72 0.81
N LEU A 157 -41.83 -28.83 0.27
CA LEU A 157 -41.52 -28.96 -1.16
C LEU A 157 -42.83 -29.14 -1.93
N GLN A 158 -43.54 -28.05 -2.24
CA GLN A 158 -44.67 -28.08 -3.17
C GLN A 158 -45.08 -26.67 -3.65
N ASP A 159 -44.59 -26.30 -4.83
CA ASP A 159 -45.50 -25.92 -5.91
C ASP A 159 -45.26 -26.92 -7.06
N PRO A 160 -46.20 -27.83 -7.37
CA PRO A 160 -46.04 -28.83 -8.41
C PRO A 160 -46.16 -28.26 -9.84
N THR A 161 -46.30 -26.94 -9.99
CA THR A 161 -46.29 -26.24 -11.29
C THR A 161 -44.99 -25.49 -11.59
N VAL A 162 -44.08 -25.36 -10.61
CA VAL A 162 -42.75 -24.79 -10.81
C VAL A 162 -41.77 -25.90 -11.21
N THR A 163 -41.67 -26.16 -12.51
CA THR A 163 -40.51 -26.86 -13.06
C THR A 163 -39.28 -25.96 -12.93
N GLN A 164 -38.25 -26.46 -12.24
CA GLN A 164 -36.84 -26.16 -12.40
C GLN A 164 -36.48 -24.68 -12.62
N LYS A 165 -36.01 -23.98 -11.58
CA LYS A 165 -35.41 -22.66 -11.73
C LYS A 165 -33.88 -22.79 -11.84
N ASP A 166 -33.41 -22.63 -13.06
CA ASP A 166 -32.01 -22.77 -13.46
C ASP A 166 -31.11 -21.71 -12.79
N ILE A 167 -29.84 -22.05 -12.57
CA ILE A 167 -28.84 -21.15 -11.98
C ILE A 167 -28.13 -20.41 -13.11
N ALA A 168 -28.58 -19.19 -13.40
CA ALA A 168 -27.90 -18.31 -14.34
C ALA A 168 -26.48 -17.98 -13.82
N GLN A 169 -25.46 -18.45 -14.55
CA GLN A 169 -24.05 -18.22 -14.22
C GLN A 169 -23.68 -16.76 -14.51
N THR A 170 -22.77 -16.17 -13.73
CA THR A 170 -22.27 -14.82 -13.99
C THR A 170 -21.07 -14.85 -14.92
N VAL A 171 -20.82 -13.73 -15.63
CA VAL A 171 -19.62 -13.52 -16.44
C VAL A 171 -18.88 -12.34 -15.85
N ARG A 172 -17.61 -12.54 -15.48
CA ARG A 172 -16.70 -11.50 -14.98
C ARG A 172 -17.28 -10.62 -13.87
N GLN A 173 -18.15 -11.18 -13.03
CA GLN A 173 -18.60 -10.41 -11.87
C GLN A 173 -17.41 -10.05 -10.99
N ASN A 174 -17.40 -8.81 -10.53
CA ASN A 174 -16.27 -8.20 -9.85
C ASN A 174 -16.40 -8.20 -8.32
N ASN A 175 -17.46 -8.78 -7.78
CA ASN A 175 -17.68 -8.94 -6.34
C ASN A 175 -18.38 -10.27 -6.04
N LEU A 176 -18.03 -10.91 -4.92
CA LEU A 176 -18.55 -12.23 -4.53
C LEU A 176 -20.07 -12.20 -4.28
N TRP A 177 -20.64 -11.07 -3.87
CA TRP A 177 -22.02 -10.95 -3.43
C TRP A 177 -23.04 -10.87 -4.58
N ASP A 178 -22.68 -10.31 -5.74
CA ASP A 178 -23.48 -10.36 -6.98
C ASP A 178 -23.22 -11.62 -7.82
N SER A 179 -22.10 -12.30 -7.60
CA SER A 179 -21.74 -13.52 -8.34
C SER A 179 -22.83 -14.61 -8.27
N ALA A 180 -22.94 -15.44 -9.31
CA ALA A 180 -23.87 -16.57 -9.27
C ALA A 180 -23.39 -17.63 -8.28
N SER A 181 -24.32 -18.10 -7.45
CA SER A 181 -24.05 -19.11 -6.42
C SER A 181 -25.22 -20.09 -6.31
N SER A 182 -24.94 -21.39 -6.30
CA SER A 182 -25.92 -22.41 -5.93
C SER A 182 -25.82 -22.74 -4.43
N TYR A 183 -26.94 -23.08 -3.80
CA TYR A 183 -26.98 -23.52 -2.40
C TYR A 183 -27.86 -24.74 -2.27
N LEU A 184 -27.26 -25.84 -1.82
CA LEU A 184 -27.84 -27.16 -1.74
C LEU A 184 -27.97 -27.58 -0.29
N ILE A 185 -29.07 -28.27 0.04
CA ILE A 185 -29.28 -28.92 1.33
C ILE A 185 -29.58 -30.39 1.03
N PHE A 186 -28.83 -31.29 1.64
CA PHE A 186 -28.90 -32.73 1.38
C PHE A 186 -28.68 -33.51 2.68
N ASN A 187 -28.90 -34.82 2.66
CA ASN A 187 -28.73 -35.68 3.83
C ASN A 187 -27.95 -36.94 3.47
N VAL A 188 -26.86 -37.19 4.19
CA VAL A 188 -26.00 -38.37 4.07
C VAL A 188 -26.52 -39.46 5.02
N THR A 189 -26.65 -40.70 4.54
CA THR A 189 -27.25 -41.83 5.29
C THR A 189 -26.22 -42.77 5.92
N SER A 190 -24.95 -42.69 5.50
CA SER A 190 -23.81 -43.36 6.10
C SER A 190 -22.54 -42.56 5.81
N SER A 191 -21.58 -42.49 6.73
CA SER A 191 -20.28 -41.86 6.46
C SER A 191 -19.40 -42.63 5.46
N SER A 192 -19.85 -43.81 5.03
CA SER A 192 -19.29 -44.57 3.90
C SER A 192 -20.00 -44.32 2.56
N GLU A 193 -20.92 -43.37 2.48
CA GLU A 193 -21.69 -43.05 1.28
C GLU A 193 -20.96 -41.97 0.46
N GLU A 194 -20.83 -42.19 -0.84
CA GLU A 194 -20.40 -41.15 -1.79
C GLU A 194 -21.63 -40.29 -2.16
N THR A 195 -21.50 -38.97 -2.00
CA THR A 195 -22.49 -38.01 -2.53
C THR A 195 -21.95 -37.39 -3.81
N THR A 196 -22.71 -37.45 -4.90
CA THR A 196 -22.34 -36.81 -6.18
C THR A 196 -23.13 -35.53 -6.41
N PHE A 197 -22.50 -34.55 -7.05
CA PHE A 197 -23.08 -33.28 -7.46
C PHE A 197 -22.74 -33.04 -8.94
N THR A 198 -23.73 -33.09 -9.82
CA THR A 198 -23.53 -33.02 -11.28
C THR A 198 -24.03 -31.68 -11.81
N PHE A 199 -23.11 -30.77 -12.11
CA PHE A 199 -23.34 -29.42 -12.64
C PHE A 199 -23.44 -29.49 -14.16
N THR A 200 -24.67 -29.40 -14.69
CA THR A 200 -24.98 -29.59 -16.12
C THR A 200 -25.34 -28.25 -16.78
N PRO A 201 -24.58 -27.79 -17.78
CA PRO A 201 -24.95 -26.62 -18.59
C PRO A 201 -26.22 -26.86 -19.39
N ILE A 202 -27.07 -25.85 -19.48
CA ILE A 202 -28.36 -25.90 -20.19
C ILE A 202 -28.64 -24.60 -20.94
N GLY A 203 -29.72 -24.57 -21.73
CA GLY A 203 -30.04 -23.45 -22.61
C GLY A 203 -29.22 -23.44 -23.91
N SER A 204 -29.04 -22.26 -24.50
CA SER A 204 -28.48 -22.07 -25.85
C SER A 204 -27.54 -20.87 -25.95
N ALA A 205 -26.71 -20.65 -24.93
CA ALA A 205 -25.67 -19.63 -24.95
C ALA A 205 -24.53 -19.96 -25.94
N SER A 206 -23.66 -18.99 -26.20
CA SER A 206 -22.46 -19.14 -27.02
C SER A 206 -21.33 -19.90 -26.30
N ASP A 207 -21.27 -19.85 -24.98
CA ASP A 207 -20.33 -20.62 -24.15
C ASP A 207 -21.12 -21.57 -23.23
N LYS A 208 -21.02 -22.88 -23.52
CA LYS A 208 -21.88 -23.94 -22.96
C LYS A 208 -21.21 -24.74 -21.84
N ARG A 209 -20.40 -24.05 -21.01
CA ARG A 209 -19.57 -24.66 -19.97
C ARG A 209 -20.16 -24.47 -18.57
N ALA A 210 -19.84 -25.40 -17.68
CA ALA A 210 -20.09 -25.25 -16.25
C ALA A 210 -18.85 -24.62 -15.61
N TYR A 211 -19.04 -23.50 -14.91
CA TYR A 211 -17.97 -22.81 -14.18
C TYR A 211 -18.09 -23.12 -12.69
N LEU A 212 -16.97 -23.46 -12.06
CA LEU A 212 -16.88 -23.76 -10.64
C LEU A 212 -15.64 -23.09 -10.04
N ASN A 213 -15.85 -22.05 -9.23
CA ASN A 213 -14.76 -21.25 -8.65
C ASN A 213 -14.38 -21.71 -7.24
N ALA A 214 -15.39 -22.01 -6.42
CA ALA A 214 -15.21 -22.41 -5.03
C ALA A 214 -16.37 -23.28 -4.52
N LEU A 215 -16.10 -24.01 -3.44
CA LEU A 215 -17.01 -24.91 -2.73
C LEU A 215 -16.93 -24.62 -1.22
N GLU A 216 -18.07 -24.43 -0.56
CA GLU A 216 -18.15 -24.32 0.91
C GLU A 216 -19.19 -25.31 1.46
N PHE A 217 -18.75 -26.22 2.34
CA PHE A 217 -19.59 -27.22 3.00
C PHE A 217 -20.04 -26.75 4.38
N ASP A 218 -21.29 -27.06 4.74
CA ASP A 218 -21.94 -26.77 6.03
C ASP A 218 -21.98 -25.29 6.45
N VAL A 219 -21.79 -24.38 5.49
CA VAL A 219 -21.93 -22.92 5.69
C VAL A 219 -23.37 -22.44 5.47
N LYS A 220 -23.67 -21.19 5.87
CA LYS A 220 -24.94 -20.52 5.55
C LYS A 220 -24.94 -19.99 4.11
N ASN A 221 -26.08 -20.08 3.42
CA ASN A 221 -26.26 -19.49 2.07
C ASN A 221 -25.87 -18.01 2.04
N ILE A 222 -24.90 -17.63 1.21
CA ILE A 222 -24.41 -16.25 1.08
C ILE A 222 -25.54 -15.25 0.78
N LYS A 223 -26.55 -15.64 -0.02
CA LYS A 223 -27.70 -14.78 -0.35
C LYS A 223 -28.68 -14.58 0.82
N SER A 224 -28.50 -15.29 1.94
CA SER A 224 -29.22 -15.07 3.22
C SER A 224 -28.37 -14.42 4.33
N GLN A 225 -27.16 -13.98 3.98
CA GLN A 225 -26.26 -13.22 4.85
C GLN A 225 -26.33 -11.72 4.51
N VAL A 226 -25.73 -10.87 5.35
CA VAL A 226 -25.50 -9.47 4.99
C VAL A 226 -24.50 -9.37 3.83
N SER A 227 -24.57 -8.26 3.09
CA SER A 227 -23.80 -8.05 1.86
C SER A 227 -23.15 -6.67 1.84
N PHE A 228 -22.13 -6.47 0.99
CA PHE A 228 -21.45 -5.17 0.80
C PHE A 228 -21.16 -4.41 2.12
N PRO A 229 -20.33 -4.97 3.02
CA PRO A 229 -19.97 -4.30 4.26
C PRO A 229 -19.17 -3.01 4.02
N ASP A 230 -19.43 -2.01 4.85
CA ASP A 230 -18.68 -0.76 4.97
C ASP A 230 -18.28 -0.59 6.46
N PRO A 231 -16.98 -0.60 6.83
CA PRO A 231 -15.87 -0.73 5.91
C PRO A 231 -15.84 -2.13 5.28
N PRO A 232 -15.20 -2.28 4.11
CA PRO A 232 -15.02 -3.58 3.48
C PRO A 232 -14.26 -4.58 4.38
N ASN A 233 -14.43 -5.88 4.13
CA ASN A 233 -13.90 -6.91 5.02
C ASN A 233 -12.37 -6.91 5.02
N SER A 234 -11.76 -7.03 6.21
CA SER A 234 -10.30 -6.96 6.43
C SER A 234 -9.63 -5.64 5.99
N ASP A 235 -10.38 -4.54 5.84
CA ASP A 235 -9.80 -3.20 5.73
C ASP A 235 -9.12 -2.81 7.06
N GLU A 236 -7.78 -2.71 7.07
CA GLU A 236 -7.00 -2.21 8.22
C GLU A 236 -6.75 -0.68 8.17
N HIS A 237 -7.19 -0.01 7.11
CA HIS A 237 -6.89 1.40 6.79
C HIS A 237 -8.13 2.31 6.86
N VAL A 238 -9.19 1.85 7.53
CA VAL A 238 -10.47 2.53 7.73
C VAL A 238 -10.29 3.97 8.24
N ASN A 239 -10.85 4.94 7.51
CA ASN A 239 -10.88 6.34 7.92
C ASN A 239 -11.91 6.57 9.03
N ALA A 240 -11.44 6.49 10.28
CA ALA A 240 -12.24 6.77 11.47
C ALA A 240 -11.59 7.84 12.37
N ASP A 241 -10.75 8.70 11.78
CA ASP A 241 -9.92 9.73 12.42
C ASP A 241 -10.72 10.72 13.32
N SER A 242 -12.05 10.77 13.17
CA SER A 242 -12.98 11.50 14.04
C SER A 242 -13.23 10.83 15.42
N GLY A 243 -12.62 9.67 15.67
CA GLY A 243 -12.95 8.78 16.80
C GLY A 243 -14.30 8.06 16.64
N THR A 244 -14.97 8.21 15.50
CA THR A 244 -16.27 7.59 15.20
C THR A 244 -16.36 7.13 13.76
N TYR A 245 -17.14 6.06 13.53
CA TYR A 245 -17.45 5.50 12.23
C TYR A 245 -18.89 4.94 12.25
N THR A 246 -19.55 4.82 11.10
CA THR A 246 -20.85 4.16 10.99
C THR A 246 -20.71 2.93 10.11
N LEU A 247 -20.72 1.75 10.74
CA LEU A 247 -20.70 0.50 10.00
C LEU A 247 -21.98 0.40 9.18
N SER A 248 -21.91 -0.06 7.93
CA SER A 248 -23.11 -0.33 7.12
C SER A 248 -22.97 -1.62 6.31
N PHE A 249 -24.09 -2.09 5.76
CA PHE A 249 -24.16 -3.28 4.92
C PHE A 249 -25.44 -3.24 4.10
N GLN A 250 -25.50 -3.95 2.98
CA GLN A 250 -26.75 -4.23 2.27
C GLN A 250 -27.49 -5.40 2.94
N ALA A 251 -28.81 -5.22 3.11
CA ALA A 251 -29.72 -6.15 3.78
C ALA A 251 -29.73 -7.56 3.16
N ALA A 252 -29.93 -8.58 4.01
CA ALA A 252 -30.31 -9.91 3.56
C ALA A 252 -31.81 -9.93 3.21
N SER A 253 -32.22 -10.69 2.19
CA SER A 253 -33.59 -10.66 1.63
C SER A 253 -34.72 -10.93 2.63
N ASP A 254 -34.44 -11.70 3.68
CA ASP A 254 -35.44 -12.25 4.61
C ASP A 254 -35.15 -11.91 6.09
N ALA A 255 -34.18 -11.03 6.36
CA ALA A 255 -33.79 -10.68 7.73
C ALA A 255 -34.68 -9.58 8.32
N ALA A 256 -35.51 -9.95 9.29
CA ALA A 256 -36.31 -8.99 10.07
C ALA A 256 -35.49 -8.19 11.10
N SER A 257 -34.31 -8.68 11.49
CA SER A 257 -33.34 -8.01 12.36
C SER A 257 -31.97 -8.67 12.25
N TYR A 258 -30.92 -7.89 12.52
CA TYR A 258 -29.52 -8.31 12.52
C TYR A 258 -28.98 -8.27 13.95
N ASP A 259 -28.31 -9.33 14.38
CA ASP A 259 -27.64 -9.37 15.68
C ASP A 259 -26.18 -8.94 15.52
N VAL A 260 -25.80 -7.90 16.28
CA VAL A 260 -24.51 -7.23 16.12
C VAL A 260 -23.53 -7.73 17.16
N TYR A 261 -22.36 -8.22 16.71
CA TYR A 261 -21.31 -8.72 17.58
C TYR A 261 -19.97 -8.01 17.29
N VAL A 262 -19.26 -7.63 18.36
CA VAL A 262 -17.91 -7.04 18.31
C VAL A 262 -17.05 -7.65 19.41
N SER A 263 -15.87 -8.16 19.04
CA SER A 263 -14.88 -8.69 19.98
C SER A 263 -13.55 -7.96 19.79
N THR A 264 -12.76 -7.88 20.85
CA THR A 264 -11.36 -7.43 20.82
C THR A 264 -10.40 -8.53 21.27
N GLU A 265 -10.84 -9.80 21.24
CA GLU A 265 -10.06 -10.95 21.71
C GLU A 265 -9.63 -11.87 20.56
N SER A 266 -10.58 -12.36 19.74
CA SER A 266 -10.30 -13.16 18.53
C SER A 266 -11.52 -13.24 17.59
N GLU A 267 -11.30 -13.76 16.38
CA GLU A 267 -12.38 -14.17 15.46
C GLU A 267 -13.18 -15.36 16.03
N ASP A 268 -12.51 -16.37 16.60
CA ASP A 268 -13.16 -17.55 17.20
C ASP A 268 -14.22 -17.18 18.25
N ALA A 269 -13.95 -16.12 19.02
CA ALA A 269 -14.86 -15.60 20.04
C ALA A 269 -16.14 -14.96 19.45
N LEU A 270 -16.12 -14.59 18.16
CA LEU A 270 -17.27 -14.11 17.39
C LEU A 270 -17.97 -15.26 16.65
N VAL A 271 -17.22 -16.19 16.06
CA VAL A 271 -17.76 -17.39 15.40
C VAL A 271 -18.56 -18.25 16.40
N THR A 272 -18.16 -18.24 17.67
CA THR A 272 -18.84 -18.95 18.77
C THR A 272 -19.78 -18.08 19.61
N ALA A 273 -19.96 -16.80 19.25
CA ALA A 273 -20.77 -15.85 20.03
C ALA A 273 -22.27 -16.19 20.06
N THR A 274 -22.90 -15.83 21.17
CA THR A 274 -24.35 -15.97 21.41
C THR A 274 -24.91 -14.67 21.97
N LYS A 275 -26.24 -14.55 22.07
CA LYS A 275 -26.91 -13.39 22.71
C LYS A 275 -26.60 -13.24 24.21
N ASP A 276 -26.00 -14.27 24.83
CA ASP A 276 -25.54 -14.27 26.22
C ASP A 276 -24.03 -13.97 26.36
N SER A 277 -23.33 -13.75 25.25
CA SER A 277 -21.88 -13.45 25.21
C SER A 277 -21.61 -11.94 25.31
N ASP A 278 -20.54 -11.54 26.01
CA ASP A 278 -20.16 -10.12 26.20
C ASP A 278 -19.90 -9.35 24.89
N ALA A 279 -19.63 -10.06 23.79
CA ALA A 279 -19.47 -9.48 22.44
C ALA A 279 -20.79 -8.98 21.81
N TYR A 280 -21.95 -9.37 22.35
CA TYR A 280 -23.26 -9.04 21.77
C TYR A 280 -23.71 -7.62 22.12
N LEU A 281 -23.93 -6.81 21.07
CA LEU A 281 -24.30 -5.39 21.19
C LEU A 281 -25.80 -5.12 20.98
N GLY A 282 -26.62 -6.17 20.88
CA GLY A 282 -28.05 -6.11 20.63
C GLY A 282 -28.45 -6.34 19.16
N SER A 283 -29.77 -6.36 18.93
CA SER A 283 -30.34 -6.48 17.58
C SER A 283 -30.67 -5.10 16.97
N ILE A 284 -30.47 -4.94 15.67
CA ILE A 284 -30.90 -3.78 14.89
C ILE A 284 -31.86 -4.17 13.76
N THR A 285 -32.76 -3.26 13.38
CA THR A 285 -33.61 -3.35 12.17
C THR A 285 -32.99 -2.62 10.98
N GLU A 286 -32.21 -1.57 11.26
CA GLU A 286 -31.53 -0.75 10.26
C GLU A 286 -30.31 -1.49 9.68
N THR A 287 -29.92 -1.10 8.48
CA THR A 287 -28.73 -1.62 7.78
C THR A 287 -27.42 -0.89 8.15
N SER A 288 -27.36 -0.31 9.35
CA SER A 288 -26.17 0.41 9.85
C SER A 288 -26.05 0.45 11.37
N TYR A 289 -24.80 0.47 11.84
CA TYR A 289 -24.43 0.56 13.26
C TYR A 289 -23.42 1.68 13.51
N ASP A 290 -23.93 2.79 14.04
CA ASP A 290 -23.14 3.92 14.58
C ASP A 290 -22.26 3.45 15.76
N SER A 291 -20.94 3.56 15.61
CA SER A 291 -19.96 3.13 16.61
C SER A 291 -20.18 3.74 17.99
N ARG A 292 -20.77 4.94 18.06
CA ARG A 292 -21.05 5.63 19.33
C ARG A 292 -21.99 4.84 20.23
N LYS A 293 -22.76 3.88 19.70
CA LYS A 293 -23.66 3.01 20.46
C LYS A 293 -22.94 1.96 21.33
N ALA A 294 -21.68 1.63 21.05
CA ALA A 294 -20.94 0.58 21.76
C ALA A 294 -19.52 1.01 22.16
N ARG A 295 -19.24 1.03 23.47
CA ARG A 295 -17.91 1.43 23.99
C ARG A 295 -16.77 0.50 23.58
N ALA A 296 -17.03 -0.79 23.36
CA ALA A 296 -16.05 -1.72 22.80
C ALA A 296 -15.64 -1.30 21.38
N LEU A 297 -16.63 -1.00 20.53
CA LEU A 297 -16.42 -0.53 19.16
C LEU A 297 -15.78 0.87 19.12
N GLN A 298 -16.15 1.79 20.01
CA GLN A 298 -15.42 3.07 20.20
C GLN A 298 -13.97 2.86 20.63
N ARG A 299 -13.65 1.85 21.45
CA ARG A 299 -12.27 1.57 21.90
C ARG A 299 -11.44 0.93 20.80
N LEU A 300 -12.04 0.08 19.98
CA LEU A 300 -11.43 -0.49 18.79
C LEU A 300 -11.10 0.62 17.78
N ILE A 301 -12.12 1.40 17.39
CA ILE A 301 -11.97 2.51 16.43
C ILE A 301 -11.08 3.64 16.94
N GLY A 302 -11.25 4.08 18.19
CA GLY A 302 -10.48 5.18 18.79
C GLY A 302 -9.14 4.77 19.39
N GLY A 303 -8.74 3.51 19.24
CA GLY A 303 -7.44 2.98 19.68
C GLY A 303 -6.62 2.35 18.55
N GLU A 304 -7.28 1.86 17.49
CA GLU A 304 -6.69 1.21 16.32
C GLU A 304 -7.37 1.68 15.01
N SER A 305 -7.67 2.97 14.86
CA SER A 305 -7.95 3.54 13.52
C SER A 305 -6.74 3.37 12.61
N ARG A 306 -6.88 3.67 11.31
CA ARG A 306 -5.72 3.91 10.45
C ARG A 306 -4.72 4.83 11.15
N GLN A 307 -3.49 4.35 11.30
CA GLN A 307 -2.47 5.00 12.13
C GLN A 307 -1.31 5.39 11.23
N LEU A 308 -0.80 6.62 11.37
CA LEU A 308 0.36 7.05 10.59
C LEU A 308 1.54 6.09 10.82
N ALA A 309 2.23 5.72 9.75
CA ALA A 309 3.41 4.86 9.75
C ALA A 309 4.48 5.35 10.74
N PHE A 310 4.59 6.66 10.88
CA PHE A 310 5.35 7.39 11.88
C PHE A 310 4.85 8.85 11.91
N PRO A 311 5.08 9.63 12.99
CA PRO A 311 4.84 11.07 13.00
C PRO A 311 5.57 11.76 11.84
N GLY A 312 4.86 12.57 11.06
CA GLY A 312 5.39 13.21 9.85
C GLY A 312 5.28 12.38 8.55
N ALA A 313 4.79 11.14 8.62
CA ALA A 313 4.39 10.39 7.43
C ALA A 313 3.27 11.12 6.68
N GLY A 314 3.51 11.44 5.40
CA GLY A 314 2.61 12.15 4.51
C GLY A 314 2.29 11.32 3.25
N GLY A 315 1.45 11.84 2.37
CA GLY A 315 1.08 11.17 1.13
C GLY A 315 0.11 10.01 1.32
N PHE A 316 -0.06 9.18 0.28
CA PHE A 316 -0.98 8.02 0.29
C PHE A 316 -0.43 6.81 1.05
N GLY A 317 0.90 6.64 1.10
CA GLY A 317 1.57 5.58 1.86
C GLY A 317 1.55 5.82 3.38
N ARG A 318 1.07 6.98 3.85
CA ARG A 318 1.18 7.42 5.25
C ARG A 318 0.58 6.49 6.30
N TYR A 319 -0.39 5.64 5.93
CA TYR A 319 -1.05 4.72 6.85
C TYR A 319 -0.48 3.29 6.80
N ALA A 320 0.70 3.09 6.20
CA ALA A 320 1.40 1.81 6.22
C ALA A 320 1.59 1.31 7.67
N ARG A 321 1.05 0.14 7.99
CA ARG A 321 1.12 -0.48 9.32
C ARG A 321 2.53 -0.95 9.68
N GLY A 322 3.31 -1.40 8.71
CA GLY A 322 4.64 -1.99 8.94
C GLY A 322 4.58 -3.20 9.87
N GLY A 323 5.69 -3.47 10.57
CA GLY A 323 5.85 -4.62 11.48
C GLY A 323 5.10 -4.55 12.82
N ARG A 324 4.08 -3.70 12.98
CA ARG A 324 3.39 -3.50 14.27
C ARG A 324 2.72 -4.77 14.79
N GLY A 325 3.00 -5.07 16.06
CA GLY A 325 2.63 -6.32 16.74
C GLY A 325 3.49 -7.53 16.36
N GLY A 326 4.53 -7.33 15.55
CA GLY A 326 5.37 -8.38 14.98
C GLY A 326 6.60 -8.76 15.79
N LYS A 327 7.42 -9.65 15.21
CA LYS A 327 8.75 -10.02 15.73
C LYS A 327 9.73 -8.86 15.56
N VAL A 328 10.66 -8.68 16.50
CA VAL A 328 11.85 -7.84 16.28
C VAL A 328 12.99 -8.76 15.84
N LEU A 329 13.51 -8.54 14.63
CA LEU A 329 14.65 -9.28 14.09
C LEU A 329 15.88 -8.36 14.04
N ARG A 330 17.01 -8.85 14.55
CA ARG A 330 18.24 -8.07 14.70
C ARG A 330 19.25 -8.51 13.65
N VAL A 331 19.80 -7.56 12.88
CA VAL A 331 20.89 -7.80 11.94
C VAL A 331 22.21 -7.66 12.70
N THR A 332 22.96 -8.75 12.79
CA THR A 332 24.18 -8.88 13.61
C THR A 332 25.43 -9.22 12.78
N THR A 333 25.28 -9.41 11.47
CA THR A 333 26.39 -9.56 10.50
C THR A 333 26.13 -8.73 9.25
N LEU A 334 27.22 -8.31 8.60
CA LEU A 334 27.20 -7.64 7.28
C LEU A 334 27.26 -8.62 6.11
N GLU A 335 27.32 -9.93 6.39
CA GLU A 335 27.35 -10.99 5.39
C GLU A 335 25.98 -11.17 4.69
N ASP A 336 26.02 -11.56 3.42
CA ASP A 336 24.86 -11.93 2.62
C ASP A 336 25.13 -13.25 1.87
N TYR A 337 24.07 -14.02 1.59
CA TYR A 337 24.11 -15.37 1.01
C TYR A 337 23.36 -15.43 -0.33
N GLU A 338 23.66 -16.43 -1.17
CA GLU A 338 22.99 -16.62 -2.47
C GLU A 338 21.59 -17.22 -2.28
N ASP A 339 20.66 -16.93 -3.20
CA ASP A 339 19.30 -17.50 -3.10
C ASP A 339 19.31 -19.02 -3.34
N GLY A 340 19.03 -19.79 -2.29
CA GLY A 340 19.08 -21.24 -2.28
C GLY A 340 20.20 -21.85 -1.43
N ASP A 341 21.13 -21.04 -0.92
CA ASP A 341 22.04 -21.43 0.15
C ASP A 341 21.32 -21.53 1.51
N GLU A 342 21.97 -22.18 2.49
CA GLU A 342 21.51 -22.22 3.88
C GLU A 342 21.52 -20.79 4.49
N PRO A 343 20.39 -20.29 5.02
CA PRO A 343 20.30 -18.92 5.52
C PRO A 343 21.28 -18.58 6.65
N ILE A 344 22.04 -17.50 6.50
CA ILE A 344 22.91 -16.96 7.56
C ILE A 344 22.05 -16.24 8.59
N GLU A 345 21.79 -16.86 9.74
CA GLU A 345 21.05 -16.25 10.86
C GLU A 345 21.72 -14.92 11.30
N GLY A 346 20.93 -13.88 11.52
CA GLY A 346 21.42 -12.53 11.82
C GLY A 346 21.88 -11.72 10.60
N SER A 347 21.83 -12.26 9.37
CA SER A 347 21.97 -11.45 8.15
C SER A 347 20.68 -10.71 7.79
N PHE A 348 20.79 -9.63 7.01
CA PHE A 348 19.63 -8.87 6.52
C PHE A 348 18.72 -9.70 5.59
N ARG A 349 19.29 -10.53 4.70
CA ARG A 349 18.50 -11.44 3.85
C ARG A 349 17.77 -12.50 4.65
N TRP A 350 18.35 -13.03 5.74
CA TRP A 350 17.64 -13.95 6.64
C TRP A 350 16.44 -13.28 7.33
N ALA A 351 16.58 -12.02 7.73
CA ALA A 351 15.49 -11.26 8.37
C ALA A 351 14.31 -10.98 7.41
N LEU A 352 14.57 -10.90 6.10
CA LEU A 352 13.54 -10.64 5.08
C LEU A 352 12.99 -11.91 4.41
N SER A 353 13.86 -12.84 4.02
CA SER A 353 13.52 -13.99 3.15
C SER A 353 13.37 -15.32 3.88
N ALA A 354 14.04 -15.50 5.04
CA ALA A 354 13.92 -16.72 5.86
C ALA A 354 12.89 -16.57 7.01
N ASN A 355 12.25 -15.41 7.12
CA ASN A 355 11.23 -15.07 8.10
C ASN A 355 9.99 -14.50 7.39
N SER A 356 8.80 -14.81 7.88
CA SER A 356 7.53 -14.34 7.32
C SER A 356 6.59 -13.73 8.37
N GLY A 357 5.61 -12.95 7.90
CA GLY A 357 4.62 -12.27 8.73
C GLY A 357 5.17 -11.03 9.46
N PRO A 358 4.34 -10.35 10.28
CA PRO A 358 4.67 -9.05 10.88
C PRO A 358 6.05 -9.03 11.55
N ARG A 359 6.94 -8.14 11.06
CA ARG A 359 8.32 -8.02 11.59
C ARG A 359 8.93 -6.63 11.45
N ILE A 360 9.73 -6.27 12.45
CA ILE A 360 10.54 -5.05 12.51
C ILE A 360 12.01 -5.49 12.47
N VAL A 361 12.73 -5.04 11.44
CA VAL A 361 14.16 -5.29 11.24
C VAL A 361 14.94 -4.10 11.79
N VAL A 362 15.83 -4.39 12.74
CA VAL A 362 16.73 -3.43 13.40
C VAL A 362 18.18 -3.91 13.27
N PHE A 363 19.16 -3.02 13.41
CA PHE A 363 20.56 -3.31 13.11
C PHE A 363 21.47 -3.14 14.34
N ASP A 364 22.23 -4.17 14.66
CA ASP A 364 23.24 -4.17 15.74
C ASP A 364 24.65 -3.85 15.20
N VAL A 365 24.82 -3.85 13.89
CA VAL A 365 26.08 -3.58 13.17
C VAL A 365 25.85 -2.60 12.04
N GLY A 366 26.72 -1.59 11.90
CA GLY A 366 26.75 -0.66 10.77
C GLY A 366 27.87 -0.99 9.78
N GLY A 367 27.78 -0.46 8.56
CA GLY A 367 28.74 -0.69 7.48
C GLY A 367 28.11 -1.07 6.15
N VAL A 368 28.87 -1.78 5.31
CA VAL A 368 28.49 -2.09 3.92
C VAL A 368 28.06 -3.55 3.79
N ILE A 369 26.78 -3.78 3.44
CA ILE A 369 26.26 -5.09 3.04
C ILE A 369 26.39 -5.20 1.52
N THR A 370 27.22 -6.14 1.07
CA THR A 370 27.36 -6.43 -0.36
C THR A 370 26.38 -7.53 -0.74
N LEU A 371 25.26 -7.14 -1.34
CA LEU A 371 24.21 -8.08 -1.74
C LEU A 371 24.74 -9.06 -2.80
N LYS A 372 24.30 -10.32 -2.69
CA LYS A 372 24.61 -11.42 -3.62
C LYS A 372 23.69 -11.46 -4.83
N SER A 373 22.41 -11.20 -4.58
CA SER A 373 21.36 -11.09 -5.60
C SER A 373 20.39 -9.96 -5.25
N ARG A 374 19.47 -9.65 -6.17
CA ARG A 374 18.38 -8.68 -5.97
C ARG A 374 17.48 -9.08 -4.79
N LEU A 375 17.43 -8.23 -3.76
CA LEU A 375 16.64 -8.47 -2.57
C LEU A 375 15.32 -7.70 -2.65
N SER A 376 14.24 -8.39 -3.03
CA SER A 376 12.89 -7.82 -3.17
C SER A 376 11.95 -8.38 -2.12
N ILE A 377 11.35 -7.51 -1.30
CA ILE A 377 10.32 -7.88 -0.32
C ILE A 377 9.02 -8.16 -1.08
N THR A 378 8.38 -9.29 -0.77
CA THR A 378 7.11 -9.76 -1.35
C THR A 378 6.02 -10.03 -0.31
N ASP A 379 6.34 -9.87 0.98
CA ASP A 379 5.49 -10.19 2.13
C ASP A 379 4.65 -8.97 2.59
N LYS A 380 3.76 -9.18 3.57
CA LYS A 380 3.02 -8.11 4.26
C LYS A 380 3.73 -7.67 5.56
N TYR A 381 3.43 -6.46 6.04
CA TYR A 381 3.70 -6.01 7.41
C TYR A 381 5.20 -6.00 7.83
N VAL A 382 6.03 -5.25 7.10
CA VAL A 382 7.48 -5.15 7.37
C VAL A 382 7.91 -3.72 7.67
N THR A 383 8.67 -3.51 8.75
CA THR A 383 9.41 -2.28 8.99
C THR A 383 10.91 -2.55 8.90
N ILE A 384 11.65 -1.77 8.11
CA ILE A 384 13.12 -1.68 8.17
C ILE A 384 13.48 -0.32 8.76
N ALA A 385 14.23 -0.34 9.85
CA ALA A 385 14.54 0.85 10.64
C ALA A 385 16.06 1.04 10.81
N ASP A 386 16.73 1.58 9.79
CA ASP A 386 18.19 1.78 9.84
C ASP A 386 18.60 2.83 10.88
N GLN A 387 17.68 3.69 11.36
CA GLN A 387 17.96 4.61 12.47
C GLN A 387 18.33 3.92 13.80
N THR A 388 18.28 2.59 13.88
CA THR A 388 18.72 1.79 15.04
C THR A 388 20.21 1.45 15.04
N VAL A 389 20.92 1.71 13.94
CA VAL A 389 22.28 1.22 13.69
C VAL A 389 23.38 2.08 14.34
N PRO A 390 24.49 1.48 14.81
CA PRO A 390 25.67 2.24 15.24
C PRO A 390 26.50 2.81 14.08
N GLY A 391 27.28 3.85 14.36
CA GLY A 391 28.24 4.44 13.42
C GLY A 391 27.58 5.38 12.40
N LYS A 392 27.93 5.23 11.10
CA LYS A 392 27.42 6.12 10.02
C LYS A 392 26.17 5.58 9.29
N GLY A 393 25.72 4.35 9.58
CA GLY A 393 24.57 3.70 8.94
C GLY A 393 24.82 2.32 8.34
N ILE A 394 23.80 1.73 7.69
CA ILE A 394 24.00 0.70 6.66
C ILE A 394 24.07 1.33 5.27
N LEU A 395 24.85 0.69 4.39
CA LEU A 395 24.78 0.85 2.94
C LEU A 395 24.69 -0.52 2.25
N PHE A 396 23.71 -0.67 1.36
CA PHE A 396 23.61 -1.81 0.47
C PHE A 396 24.28 -1.53 -0.88
N GLN A 397 25.10 -2.45 -1.37
CA GLN A 397 25.74 -2.37 -2.69
C GLN A 397 25.60 -3.69 -3.48
N GLY A 398 26.00 -3.69 -4.75
CA GLY A 398 25.84 -4.83 -5.66
C GLY A 398 24.51 -4.85 -6.41
N TYR A 399 23.40 -4.98 -5.67
CA TYR A 399 22.07 -5.23 -6.25
C TYR A 399 20.98 -4.32 -5.66
N THR A 400 19.84 -4.24 -6.35
CA THR A 400 18.63 -3.53 -5.90
C THR A 400 18.11 -4.07 -4.57
N LEU A 401 17.68 -3.16 -3.69
CA LEU A 401 16.84 -3.44 -2.53
C LEU A 401 15.48 -2.73 -2.71
N GLY A 402 14.37 -3.46 -2.69
CA GLY A 402 13.05 -2.86 -2.91
C GLY A 402 11.88 -3.81 -2.66
N LEU A 403 10.71 -3.45 -3.18
CA LEU A 403 9.46 -4.21 -3.05
C LEU A 403 9.01 -4.79 -4.40
N SER A 404 8.30 -5.91 -4.35
CA SER A 404 7.64 -6.54 -5.49
C SER A 404 6.32 -7.19 -5.06
N GLY A 405 5.24 -6.41 -5.03
CA GLY A 405 3.91 -6.88 -4.61
C GLY A 405 3.66 -6.91 -3.11
N ALA A 406 4.52 -6.27 -2.31
CA ALA A 406 4.42 -6.21 -0.85
C ALA A 406 3.33 -5.23 -0.37
N THR A 407 2.84 -5.42 0.85
CA THR A 407 1.79 -4.56 1.44
C THR A 407 2.12 -4.16 2.88
N ASP A 408 1.79 -2.92 3.27
CA ASP A 408 2.05 -2.38 4.61
C ASP A 408 3.54 -2.40 4.99
N ILE A 409 4.33 -1.66 4.20
CA ILE A 409 5.80 -1.63 4.30
C ILE A 409 6.31 -0.25 4.68
N ILE A 410 7.20 -0.20 5.66
CA ILE A 410 7.91 1.00 6.09
C ILE A 410 9.42 0.75 5.90
N ILE A 411 10.11 1.61 5.15
CA ILE A 411 11.59 1.63 5.10
C ILE A 411 12.06 3.04 5.44
N ARG A 412 12.96 3.18 6.41
CA ARG A 412 13.51 4.48 6.83
C ARG A 412 15.03 4.45 6.95
N HIS A 413 15.68 5.56 6.58
CA HIS A 413 17.12 5.84 6.74
C HIS A 413 18.10 4.91 6.01
N VAL A 414 17.62 4.02 5.13
CA VAL A 414 18.46 3.07 4.38
C VAL A 414 19.24 3.74 3.24
N ARG A 415 20.50 3.33 3.02
CA ARG A 415 21.25 3.69 1.81
C ARG A 415 21.40 2.54 0.83
N VAL A 416 21.25 2.83 -0.46
CA VAL A 416 21.49 1.87 -1.55
C VAL A 416 22.35 2.50 -2.64
N ARG A 417 23.55 1.97 -2.83
CA ARG A 417 24.49 2.37 -3.90
C ARG A 417 25.02 1.13 -4.62
N PRO A 418 24.31 0.60 -5.63
CA PRO A 418 24.65 -0.68 -6.26
C PRO A 418 26.03 -0.68 -6.93
N GLY A 419 26.38 0.43 -7.59
CA GLY A 419 27.60 0.57 -8.39
C GLY A 419 27.65 -0.43 -9.55
N THR A 420 28.86 -0.73 -10.03
CA THR A 420 29.12 -1.70 -11.09
C THR A 420 29.33 -3.13 -10.59
N ILE A 421 29.13 -3.39 -9.30
CA ILE A 421 29.57 -4.62 -8.60
C ILE A 421 28.88 -5.89 -9.12
N SER A 422 27.59 -5.83 -9.48
CA SER A 422 26.89 -6.98 -10.09
C SER A 422 27.33 -7.28 -11.53
N GLY A 423 28.08 -6.39 -12.18
CA GLY A 423 28.38 -6.46 -13.61
C GLY A 423 27.14 -6.31 -14.52
N THR A 424 26.00 -5.85 -13.97
CA THR A 424 24.72 -5.76 -14.70
C THR A 424 24.04 -4.41 -14.49
N THR A 425 23.28 -3.98 -15.50
CA THR A 425 22.43 -2.79 -15.43
C THR A 425 21.27 -2.99 -14.46
N ILE A 426 21.26 -2.20 -13.40
CA ILE A 426 20.42 -2.41 -12.22
C ILE A 426 19.90 -1.10 -11.61
N ASP A 427 18.66 -1.13 -11.15
CA ASP A 427 17.97 -0.08 -10.40
C ASP A 427 18.40 -0.05 -8.92
N GLY A 428 18.25 1.11 -8.25
CA GLY A 428 18.62 1.30 -6.84
C GLY A 428 17.58 0.74 -5.87
N MET A 429 16.41 1.38 -5.82
CA MET A 429 15.26 0.93 -5.02
C MET A 429 13.95 1.03 -5.81
N GLY A 430 12.87 0.44 -5.29
CA GLY A 430 11.56 0.50 -5.94
C GLY A 430 10.40 -0.06 -5.13
N MET A 431 9.18 0.24 -5.58
CA MET A 431 7.90 -0.12 -4.93
C MET A 431 6.94 -0.88 -5.86
N ARG A 432 7.46 -1.68 -6.79
CA ARG A 432 6.65 -2.26 -7.87
C ARG A 432 5.48 -3.10 -7.33
N GLY A 433 4.28 -2.90 -7.87
CA GLY A 433 3.09 -3.69 -7.55
C GLY A 433 2.58 -3.59 -6.09
N SER A 434 3.14 -2.67 -5.29
CA SER A 434 3.01 -2.67 -3.82
C SER A 434 1.90 -1.72 -3.33
N ASN A 435 1.35 -1.98 -2.14
CA ASN A 435 0.28 -1.17 -1.54
C ASN A 435 0.62 -0.76 -0.09
N HIS A 436 0.10 0.37 0.38
CA HIS A 436 0.40 0.99 1.68
C HIS A 436 1.89 0.92 2.02
N ALA A 437 2.72 1.51 1.17
CA ALA A 437 4.18 1.49 1.33
C ALA A 437 4.76 2.90 1.42
N ILE A 438 5.66 3.12 2.37
CA ILE A 438 6.35 4.40 2.57
C ILE A 438 7.85 4.21 2.73
N PHE A 439 8.62 4.90 1.87
CA PHE A 439 10.06 5.06 2.02
C PHE A 439 10.33 6.51 2.44
N ASP A 440 11.06 6.68 3.54
CA ASP A 440 11.40 7.99 4.11
C ASP A 440 12.90 8.08 4.37
N ARG A 441 13.50 9.24 4.06
CA ARG A 441 14.91 9.53 4.36
C ARG A 441 15.89 8.46 3.89
N CYS A 442 15.64 7.82 2.74
CA CYS A 442 16.63 6.94 2.13
C CYS A 442 17.68 7.77 1.35
N SER A 443 18.89 7.26 1.16
CA SER A 443 19.84 7.79 0.15
C SER A 443 20.04 6.77 -0.96
N ILE A 444 19.87 7.18 -2.22
CA ILE A 444 20.04 6.32 -3.39
C ILE A 444 21.01 6.98 -4.37
N SER A 445 22.09 6.28 -4.72
CA SER A 445 23.14 6.82 -5.59
C SER A 445 23.78 5.73 -6.44
N TRP A 446 24.61 6.13 -7.41
CA TRP A 446 25.49 5.24 -8.17
C TRP A 446 24.78 4.03 -8.82
N THR A 447 23.58 4.24 -9.35
CA THR A 447 22.82 3.24 -10.14
C THR A 447 23.21 3.29 -11.62
N ILE A 448 22.81 2.27 -12.39
CA ILE A 448 23.12 2.17 -13.84
C ILE A 448 21.83 2.28 -14.68
N ASP A 449 20.70 1.86 -14.12
CA ASP A 449 19.36 2.22 -14.58
C ASP A 449 18.78 3.30 -13.62
N GLU A 450 17.47 3.36 -13.47
CA GLU A 450 16.79 4.31 -12.55
C GLU A 450 17.22 4.18 -11.07
N SER A 451 17.50 5.29 -10.37
CA SER A 451 17.72 5.24 -8.91
C SER A 451 16.48 4.76 -8.17
N PHE A 452 15.30 5.30 -8.50
CA PHE A 452 14.03 4.86 -7.94
C PHE A 452 13.03 4.48 -9.03
N SER A 453 12.55 3.23 -9.03
CA SER A 453 11.61 2.73 -10.05
C SER A 453 10.35 2.14 -9.41
N LEU A 454 9.17 2.65 -9.77
CA LEU A 454 7.91 2.00 -9.48
C LEU A 454 6.92 2.04 -10.64
N ARG A 455 6.12 0.97 -10.72
CA ARG A 455 4.95 0.80 -11.59
C ARG A 455 3.95 -0.09 -10.87
N ASP A 456 2.70 -0.07 -11.30
CA ASP A 456 1.64 -0.99 -10.86
C ASP A 456 1.30 -0.91 -9.34
N ALA A 457 1.79 0.12 -8.63
CA ALA A 457 1.59 0.31 -7.20
C ALA A 457 0.21 0.93 -6.90
N LEU A 458 -0.26 0.81 -5.65
CA LEU A 458 -1.52 1.41 -5.19
C LEU A 458 -1.27 2.65 -4.32
N ASN A 459 -1.39 2.55 -2.99
CA ASN A 459 -1.20 3.67 -2.06
C ASN A 459 0.25 3.76 -1.59
N ILE A 460 1.06 4.66 -2.16
CA ILE A 460 2.50 4.70 -1.89
C ILE A 460 3.04 6.11 -1.63
N THR A 461 4.18 6.20 -0.95
CA THR A 461 4.90 7.47 -0.74
C THR A 461 6.41 7.30 -0.73
N LEU A 462 7.09 8.15 -1.51
CA LEU A 462 8.50 8.48 -1.32
C LEU A 462 8.58 9.87 -0.71
N GLN A 463 9.19 9.99 0.48
CA GLN A 463 9.42 11.29 1.10
C GLN A 463 10.86 11.48 1.55
N ARG A 464 11.32 12.74 1.56
CA ARG A 464 12.61 13.17 2.15
C ARG A 464 13.81 12.35 1.72
N THR A 465 13.74 11.77 0.52
CA THR A 465 14.76 10.85 0.01
C THR A 465 15.79 11.63 -0.79
N LEU A 466 17.06 11.30 -0.60
CA LEU A 466 18.17 11.79 -1.41
C LEU A 466 18.34 10.85 -2.60
N ILE A 467 18.20 11.38 -3.81
CA ILE A 467 18.60 10.72 -5.05
C ILE A 467 19.72 11.55 -5.66
N SER A 468 20.93 11.00 -5.75
CA SER A 468 22.09 11.73 -6.26
C SER A 468 23.04 10.86 -7.08
N GLU A 469 23.63 11.43 -8.12
CA GLU A 469 24.70 10.81 -8.91
C GLU A 469 24.42 9.36 -9.37
N PRO A 470 23.30 9.09 -10.09
CA PRO A 470 23.23 7.90 -10.93
C PRO A 470 24.40 7.91 -11.96
N LEU A 471 25.04 6.77 -12.20
CA LEU A 471 26.29 6.70 -12.97
C LEU A 471 26.00 6.89 -14.47
N ASN A 472 26.28 8.09 -15.00
CA ASN A 472 25.73 8.51 -16.29
C ASN A 472 26.12 7.59 -17.47
N ALA A 473 27.42 7.45 -17.76
CA ALA A 473 27.94 6.69 -18.89
C ALA A 473 28.44 5.28 -18.49
N ALA A 474 27.66 4.54 -17.70
CA ALA A 474 28.13 3.35 -16.98
C ALA A 474 27.93 1.98 -17.66
N GLY A 475 27.52 1.94 -18.94
CA GLY A 475 27.33 0.69 -19.69
C GLY A 475 25.95 0.06 -19.49
N HIS A 476 24.91 0.78 -19.93
CA HIS A 476 23.53 0.30 -19.85
C HIS A 476 23.20 -0.75 -20.93
N LYS A 477 22.72 -1.93 -20.53
CA LYS A 477 22.45 -3.15 -21.36
C LYS A 477 21.67 -2.93 -22.66
N ASN A 478 20.80 -1.91 -22.72
CA ASN A 478 19.96 -1.62 -23.89
C ASN A 478 20.57 -0.58 -24.86
N TYR A 479 21.72 0.03 -24.54
CA TYR A 479 22.30 1.15 -25.29
C TYR A 479 23.78 0.93 -25.64
N PRO A 480 24.32 1.65 -26.64
CA PRO A 480 25.76 1.64 -26.93
C PRO A 480 26.63 2.06 -25.74
N GLU A 481 27.87 1.57 -25.71
CA GLU A 481 28.90 2.01 -24.76
C GLU A 481 29.09 3.54 -24.85
N GLY A 482 29.19 4.20 -23.69
CA GLY A 482 29.27 5.66 -23.58
C GLY A 482 27.95 6.41 -23.72
N THR A 483 26.80 5.73 -23.84
CA THR A 483 25.48 6.38 -23.76
C THR A 483 25.19 6.84 -22.34
N GLU A 484 24.75 8.09 -22.20
CA GLU A 484 24.37 8.73 -20.94
C GLU A 484 22.92 8.36 -20.56
N HIS A 485 22.75 7.70 -19.40
CA HIS A 485 21.48 7.17 -18.88
C HIS A 485 21.39 7.31 -17.35
N GLY A 486 22.09 8.28 -16.75
CA GLY A 486 22.06 8.50 -15.29
C GLY A 486 20.72 9.04 -14.82
N TYR A 487 19.72 8.18 -14.60
CA TYR A 487 18.34 8.60 -14.37
C TYR A 487 17.90 8.52 -12.90
N ALA A 488 17.24 9.57 -12.42
CA ALA A 488 16.82 9.67 -11.02
C ALA A 488 15.61 8.77 -10.71
N ALA A 489 14.45 9.00 -11.33
CA ALA A 489 13.25 8.24 -10.97
C ALA A 489 12.22 8.04 -12.08
N SER A 490 11.62 6.84 -12.11
CA SER A 490 10.34 6.59 -12.76
C SER A 490 9.27 6.28 -11.72
N ILE A 491 8.22 7.10 -11.70
CA ILE A 491 7.19 7.15 -10.66
C ILE A 491 5.79 6.95 -11.24
N GLY A 492 4.88 6.37 -10.46
CA GLY A 492 3.53 6.06 -10.93
C GLY A 492 2.67 5.48 -9.80
N GLY A 493 1.79 4.55 -10.16
CA GLY A 493 0.87 3.91 -9.22
C GLY A 493 -0.42 4.70 -9.00
N ASN A 494 -1.49 3.98 -8.64
CA ASN A 494 -2.85 4.50 -8.62
C ASN A 494 -3.05 5.66 -7.62
N ALA A 495 -2.24 5.73 -6.56
CA ALA A 495 -2.19 6.86 -5.63
C ALA A 495 -0.75 7.02 -5.07
N GLY A 496 0.08 7.78 -5.78
CA GLY A 496 1.49 8.00 -5.45
C GLY A 496 1.77 9.40 -4.90
N SER A 497 2.63 9.51 -3.88
CA SER A 497 3.11 10.80 -3.38
C SER A 497 4.64 10.85 -3.33
N PHE A 498 5.21 11.94 -3.85
CA PHE A 498 6.64 12.12 -4.07
C PHE A 498 6.98 13.51 -3.56
N HIS A 499 7.46 13.62 -2.33
CA HIS A 499 7.53 14.93 -1.69
C HIS A 499 8.77 15.18 -0.84
N HIS A 500 9.15 16.46 -0.75
CA HIS A 500 10.29 16.94 0.06
C HIS A 500 11.61 16.21 -0.21
N SER A 501 11.78 15.62 -1.40
CA SER A 501 12.97 14.84 -1.77
C SER A 501 13.97 15.69 -2.55
N LEU A 502 15.24 15.30 -2.55
CA LEU A 502 16.35 16.00 -3.22
C LEU A 502 16.91 15.15 -4.35
N LEU A 503 16.81 15.64 -5.58
CA LEU A 503 17.19 14.94 -6.78
C LEU A 503 18.32 15.73 -7.47
N ALA A 504 19.53 15.16 -7.52
CA ALA A 504 20.72 15.92 -7.92
C ALA A 504 21.66 15.17 -8.87
N HIS A 505 22.26 15.88 -9.82
CA HIS A 505 23.30 15.34 -10.72
C HIS A 505 22.88 14.10 -11.51
N ALA A 506 21.60 14.05 -11.91
CA ALA A 506 21.06 13.05 -12.82
C ALA A 506 20.96 13.62 -14.24
N GLU A 507 21.31 12.84 -15.24
CA GLU A 507 21.10 13.18 -16.67
C GLU A 507 19.64 13.51 -16.96
N GLY A 508 18.73 12.79 -16.29
CA GLY A 508 17.35 13.21 -16.25
C GLY A 508 16.42 12.22 -15.60
N ARG A 509 15.16 12.24 -16.07
CA ARG A 509 14.01 11.69 -15.34
C ARG A 509 14.04 12.17 -13.89
N SER A 510 14.06 13.50 -13.71
CA SER A 510 13.89 14.12 -12.39
C SER A 510 12.62 13.54 -11.76
N TRP A 511 11.51 13.56 -12.49
CA TRP A 511 10.47 12.54 -12.36
C TRP A 511 10.00 12.09 -13.75
N SER A 512 10.10 10.81 -14.08
CA SER A 512 9.42 10.27 -15.25
C SER A 512 8.10 9.62 -14.83
N MET A 513 7.00 10.26 -15.18
CA MET A 513 5.64 9.85 -14.83
C MET A 513 5.22 8.66 -15.72
N ALA A 514 5.18 7.50 -15.10
CA ALA A 514 4.72 6.23 -15.64
C ALA A 514 3.38 5.85 -14.97
N GLY A 515 2.36 6.69 -15.14
CA GLY A 515 1.03 6.46 -14.55
C GLY A 515 0.40 5.13 -14.97
N GLY A 516 0.70 4.66 -16.18
CA GLY A 516 0.25 3.37 -16.70
C GLY A 516 -1.21 3.39 -17.15
N VAL A 517 -1.83 2.20 -17.16
CA VAL A 517 -3.24 2.01 -17.50
C VAL A 517 -3.90 0.99 -16.58
N ASP A 518 -5.23 1.05 -16.46
CA ASP A 518 -6.04 -0.02 -15.86
C ASP A 518 -6.16 -1.24 -16.81
N ASN A 519 -6.97 -2.24 -16.42
CA ASN A 519 -7.15 -3.44 -17.24
C ASN A 519 -8.06 -3.22 -18.46
N GLU A 520 -8.87 -2.17 -18.39
CA GLU A 520 -9.78 -1.66 -19.40
C GLU A 520 -9.05 -0.73 -20.40
N SER A 521 -7.75 -0.49 -20.15
CA SER A 521 -6.81 0.37 -20.90
C SER A 521 -7.03 1.88 -20.79
N ASN A 522 -7.77 2.35 -19.78
CA ASN A 522 -7.80 3.79 -19.44
C ASN A 522 -6.50 4.20 -18.76
N PHE A 523 -6.05 5.45 -18.97
CA PHE A 523 -4.93 6.02 -18.22
C PHE A 523 -5.10 5.88 -16.70
N GLN A 524 -4.02 5.51 -16.01
CA GLN A 524 -3.95 5.42 -14.56
C GLN A 524 -2.96 6.42 -13.96
N GLY A 525 -2.97 6.48 -12.63
CA GLY A 525 -1.97 7.18 -11.82
C GLY A 525 -2.48 8.51 -11.29
N ARG A 526 -2.46 8.65 -9.96
CA ARG A 526 -2.81 9.89 -9.25
C ARG A 526 -1.58 10.32 -8.46
N LEU A 527 -0.82 11.28 -9.01
CA LEU A 527 0.55 11.58 -8.58
C LEU A 527 0.63 12.95 -7.90
N SER A 528 0.92 12.97 -6.60
CA SER A 528 1.18 14.17 -5.82
C SER A 528 2.69 14.43 -5.73
N ILE A 529 3.21 15.36 -6.53
CA ILE A 529 4.64 15.67 -6.70
C ILE A 529 4.90 17.06 -6.10
N VAL A 530 5.29 17.09 -4.82
CA VAL A 530 5.16 18.28 -3.96
C VAL A 530 6.47 18.67 -3.27
N ASN A 531 6.88 19.93 -3.37
CA ASN A 531 8.00 20.50 -2.61
C ASN A 531 9.35 19.76 -2.75
N ASN A 532 9.60 19.10 -3.88
CA ASN A 532 10.90 18.50 -4.16
C ASN A 532 11.91 19.55 -4.61
N VAL A 533 13.19 19.29 -4.34
CA VAL A 533 14.30 20.09 -4.86
C VAL A 533 15.02 19.28 -5.94
N VAL A 534 15.22 19.90 -7.10
CA VAL A 534 15.96 19.29 -8.21
C VAL A 534 17.16 20.18 -8.54
N TYR A 535 18.37 19.61 -8.64
CA TYR A 535 19.61 20.38 -8.88
C TYR A 535 20.51 19.74 -9.95
N ASN A 536 20.99 20.56 -10.90
CA ASN A 536 21.94 20.13 -11.93
C ASN A 536 21.48 18.84 -12.64
N TYR A 537 20.27 18.88 -13.21
CA TYR A 537 19.81 17.88 -14.17
C TYR A 537 20.50 18.08 -15.53
N GLY A 538 20.54 17.03 -16.36
CA GLY A 538 21.11 17.06 -17.73
C GLY A 538 20.08 17.40 -18.82
N GLY A 539 20.12 16.66 -19.93
CA GLY A 539 19.29 16.85 -21.12
C GLY A 539 17.82 16.39 -21.00
N ARG A 540 17.36 15.96 -19.82
CA ARG A 540 15.95 15.58 -19.56
C ARG A 540 15.52 15.97 -18.15
N VAL A 541 14.31 16.53 -17.98
CA VAL A 541 13.81 17.00 -16.66
C VAL A 541 12.71 16.07 -16.13
N THR A 542 11.50 16.57 -15.89
CA THR A 542 10.32 15.81 -15.48
C THR A 542 9.34 15.71 -16.64
N ASP A 543 8.93 14.50 -17.00
CA ASP A 543 8.14 14.22 -18.20
C ASP A 543 7.29 12.95 -18.10
N GLY A 544 6.57 12.60 -19.19
CA GLY A 544 5.64 11.48 -19.25
C GLY A 544 4.21 11.90 -18.91
N GLY A 545 3.41 10.97 -18.37
CA GLY A 545 2.02 11.27 -18.01
C GLY A 545 1.34 10.27 -17.07
N ALA A 546 0.23 10.73 -16.49
CA ALA A 546 -0.64 9.99 -15.59
C ALA A 546 -2.06 10.59 -15.62
N HIS A 547 -3.04 9.91 -15.02
CA HIS A 547 -4.44 10.32 -15.04
C HIS A 547 -4.69 11.67 -14.34
N GLU A 548 -4.19 11.83 -13.11
CA GLU A 548 -4.26 13.05 -12.31
C GLU A 548 -2.88 13.37 -11.73
N VAL A 549 -2.42 14.62 -11.85
CA VAL A 549 -1.11 15.05 -11.33
C VAL A 549 -1.21 16.39 -10.62
N ASP A 550 -0.85 16.43 -9.34
CA ASP A 550 -0.61 17.66 -8.57
C ASP A 550 0.89 17.94 -8.53
N PHE A 551 1.36 19.01 -9.17
CA PHE A 551 2.78 19.38 -9.24
C PHE A 551 3.00 20.74 -8.58
N ILE A 552 3.22 20.73 -7.26
CA ILE A 552 3.07 21.92 -6.40
C ILE A 552 4.38 22.29 -5.69
N GLY A 553 4.79 23.55 -5.79
CA GLY A 553 5.81 24.16 -4.93
C GLY A 553 7.21 23.54 -5.05
N ASN A 554 7.55 22.89 -6.17
CA ASN A 554 8.87 22.30 -6.38
C ASN A 554 9.90 23.36 -6.77
N TYR A 555 11.16 23.15 -6.38
CA TYR A 555 12.26 24.10 -6.61
C TYR A 555 13.33 23.48 -7.52
N TYR A 556 13.44 23.99 -8.74
CA TYR A 556 14.41 23.53 -9.74
C TYR A 556 15.58 24.51 -9.80
N LYS A 557 16.79 24.06 -9.47
CA LYS A 557 18.02 24.85 -9.52
C LYS A 557 18.87 24.36 -10.70
N PRO A 558 18.96 25.11 -11.81
CA PRO A 558 19.86 24.77 -12.90
C PRO A 558 21.31 24.70 -12.40
N GLY A 559 22.11 23.82 -13.00
CA GLY A 559 23.55 23.73 -12.77
C GLY A 559 24.33 23.68 -14.08
N PRO A 560 25.66 23.51 -14.04
CA PRO A 560 26.50 23.46 -15.25
C PRO A 560 26.11 22.42 -16.31
N ALA A 561 25.34 21.38 -15.96
CA ALA A 561 24.83 20.38 -16.91
C ALA A 561 23.43 20.70 -17.50
N SER A 562 22.74 21.72 -17.00
CA SER A 562 21.31 21.92 -17.26
C SER A 562 21.04 22.71 -18.54
N GLU A 563 20.58 22.01 -19.58
CA GLU A 563 20.24 22.61 -20.88
C GLU A 563 18.77 23.09 -20.97
N LEU A 564 17.89 22.59 -20.09
CA LEU A 564 16.45 22.75 -20.15
C LEU A 564 15.90 23.67 -19.04
N HIS A 565 14.84 24.41 -19.34
CA HIS A 565 14.39 25.55 -18.54
C HIS A 565 12.88 25.53 -18.21
N TYR A 566 12.32 24.33 -18.09
CA TYR A 566 10.98 24.04 -17.57
C TYR A 566 11.08 23.06 -16.39
N ALA A 567 10.12 23.06 -15.47
CA ALA A 567 10.08 22.06 -14.39
C ALA A 567 9.34 20.78 -14.81
N LEU A 568 8.20 20.89 -15.52
CA LEU A 568 7.39 19.75 -16.00
C LEU A 568 7.02 19.90 -17.49
N LYS A 569 7.17 18.80 -18.23
CA LYS A 569 6.58 18.56 -19.56
C LYS A 569 5.51 17.47 -19.45
N ALA A 570 4.23 17.84 -19.52
CA ALA A 570 3.13 16.89 -19.62
C ALA A 570 3.08 16.33 -21.06
N THR A 571 3.42 15.06 -21.25
CA THR A 571 3.52 14.43 -22.58
C THR A 571 2.26 13.62 -22.91
N TYR A 572 1.60 14.00 -24.01
CA TYR A 572 0.41 13.34 -24.56
C TYR A 572 0.81 12.61 -25.85
N GLU A 573 1.45 11.45 -25.69
CA GLU A 573 1.99 10.62 -26.78
C GLU A 573 1.13 9.38 -27.12
N ASP A 574 0.27 8.97 -26.19
CA ASP A 574 -0.62 7.81 -26.33
C ASP A 574 -2.08 8.22 -26.61
N ASN A 575 -2.73 7.57 -27.58
CA ASN A 575 -4.16 7.75 -27.88
C ASN A 575 -5.01 6.67 -27.18
N LEU A 576 -4.97 6.68 -25.83
CA LEU A 576 -5.65 5.69 -24.98
C LEU A 576 -6.90 6.29 -24.28
N PRO A 577 -7.87 5.46 -23.86
CA PRO A 577 -9.03 5.88 -23.08
C PRO A 577 -8.69 6.63 -21.76
N GLY A 578 -9.70 7.31 -21.21
CA GLY A 578 -9.56 8.13 -20.00
C GLY A 578 -9.07 9.56 -20.29
N THR A 579 -8.44 10.18 -19.29
CA THR A 579 -7.84 11.52 -19.40
C THR A 579 -6.47 11.55 -18.74
N GLN A 580 -5.61 12.51 -19.11
CA GLN A 580 -4.39 12.86 -18.38
C GLN A 580 -4.48 14.35 -18.03
N GLN A 581 -4.54 14.71 -16.74
CA GLN A 581 -4.86 16.07 -16.32
C GLN A 581 -3.98 16.52 -15.15
N TYR A 582 -3.63 17.81 -15.15
CA TYR A 582 -2.52 18.34 -14.35
C TYR A 582 -2.96 19.59 -13.58
N TYR A 583 -2.43 19.77 -12.38
CA TYR A 583 -2.49 20.99 -11.60
C TYR A 583 -1.06 21.43 -11.27
N CYS A 584 -0.74 22.71 -11.48
CA CYS A 584 0.59 23.26 -11.28
C CYS A 584 0.52 24.62 -10.59
N GLU A 585 1.14 24.74 -9.41
CA GLU A 585 1.19 25.97 -8.62
C GLU A 585 2.56 26.15 -7.95
N GLY A 586 3.05 27.39 -7.82
CA GLY A 586 4.11 27.76 -6.89
C GLY A 586 5.52 27.22 -7.17
N ASN A 587 5.73 26.55 -8.30
CA ASN A 587 7.03 25.99 -8.69
C ASN A 587 8.01 27.11 -9.09
N VAL A 588 9.30 26.98 -8.75
CA VAL A 588 10.32 28.02 -8.97
C VAL A 588 11.54 27.47 -9.70
N MET A 589 12.07 28.25 -10.65
CA MET A 589 13.38 28.03 -11.26
C MET A 589 14.17 29.35 -11.34
N PRO A 590 15.15 29.60 -10.44
CA PRO A 590 15.84 30.88 -10.35
C PRO A 590 16.49 31.30 -11.68
N GLY A 591 16.14 32.49 -12.16
CA GLY A 591 16.58 33.04 -13.45
C GLY A 591 15.64 32.79 -14.62
N TYR A 592 14.61 31.94 -14.47
CA TYR A 592 13.74 31.51 -15.57
C TYR A 592 12.25 31.65 -15.26
N PHE A 593 11.79 31.23 -14.08
CA PHE A 593 10.40 31.43 -13.62
C PHE A 593 10.27 31.44 -12.09
N ASP A 594 9.21 32.06 -11.61
CA ASP A 594 8.85 32.26 -10.20
C ASP A 594 7.54 31.55 -9.83
N ALA A 595 7.14 31.65 -8.55
CA ALA A 595 5.97 30.97 -8.02
C ALA A 595 4.63 31.44 -8.64
N ASP A 596 4.59 32.65 -9.19
CA ASP A 596 3.43 33.26 -9.86
C ASP A 596 3.36 32.93 -11.36
N SER A 597 4.38 32.23 -11.89
CA SER A 597 4.51 31.91 -13.31
C SER A 597 3.53 30.84 -13.76
N LYS A 598 2.76 31.15 -14.80
CA LYS A 598 1.63 30.34 -15.27
C LYS A 598 2.06 29.14 -16.13
N GLN A 599 1.15 28.18 -16.24
CA GLN A 599 1.28 27.04 -17.15
C GLN A 599 1.16 27.51 -18.60
N VAL A 600 1.88 26.86 -19.52
CA VAL A 600 1.93 27.24 -20.94
C VAL A 600 1.42 26.09 -21.80
N PHE A 601 0.50 26.38 -22.71
CA PHE A 601 0.10 25.45 -23.77
C PHE A 601 0.90 25.75 -25.05
N ASP A 602 1.37 24.71 -25.74
CA ASP A 602 2.11 24.81 -27.02
C ASP A 602 3.35 25.73 -26.96
N GLY A 603 4.08 25.65 -25.83
CA GLY A 603 5.07 26.65 -25.42
C GLY A 603 6.53 26.44 -25.86
N GLU A 604 6.82 25.50 -26.77
CA GLU A 604 8.19 25.12 -27.19
C GLU A 604 9.19 24.92 -26.01
N GLY A 605 8.74 24.41 -24.86
CA GLY A 605 9.59 24.21 -23.68
C GLY A 605 9.70 25.40 -22.71
N ALA A 606 8.87 26.42 -22.84
CA ALA A 606 8.84 27.58 -21.93
C ALA A 606 7.84 27.44 -20.77
N GLY A 607 8.20 27.97 -19.60
CA GLY A 607 7.33 28.07 -18.42
C GLY A 607 7.52 26.96 -17.38
N ALA A 608 6.85 27.09 -16.24
CA ALA A 608 7.01 26.14 -15.13
C ALA A 608 6.49 24.73 -15.48
N CYS A 609 5.27 24.68 -16.03
CA CYS A 609 4.66 23.47 -16.59
C CYS A 609 4.17 23.76 -18.00
N TRP A 610 4.40 22.83 -18.93
CA TRP A 610 3.84 22.92 -20.28
C TRP A 610 3.34 21.56 -20.80
N ALA A 611 2.48 21.59 -21.82
CA ALA A 611 1.91 20.40 -22.45
C ALA A 611 2.48 20.18 -23.86
N GLU A 612 2.98 18.97 -24.10
CA GLU A 612 3.51 18.48 -25.37
C GLU A 612 2.52 17.46 -25.95
N VAL A 613 1.89 17.77 -27.08
CA VAL A 613 0.88 16.90 -27.71
C VAL A 613 1.40 16.40 -29.05
N SER A 614 1.64 15.09 -29.15
CA SER A 614 2.21 14.45 -30.36
C SER A 614 1.27 13.45 -31.05
N ILE A 615 0.02 13.33 -30.59
CA ILE A 615 -1.01 12.48 -31.20
C ILE A 615 -1.81 13.21 -32.30
N ASP A 616 -2.18 12.49 -33.37
CA ASP A 616 -2.91 13.01 -34.55
C ASP A 616 -4.25 13.70 -34.23
N LEU A 617 -4.84 13.39 -33.07
CA LEU A 617 -6.05 14.03 -32.54
C LEU A 617 -5.77 14.49 -31.10
N ALA A 618 -5.45 15.78 -30.94
CA ALA A 618 -5.23 16.39 -29.64
C ALA A 618 -6.45 16.18 -28.71
N PRO A 619 -6.24 15.92 -27.39
CA PRO A 619 -7.35 15.65 -26.48
C PRO A 619 -8.34 16.80 -26.37
N THR A 620 -9.61 16.47 -26.11
CA THR A 620 -10.73 17.44 -26.03
C THR A 620 -11.05 17.90 -24.62
N TYR A 621 -10.41 17.32 -23.60
CA TYR A 621 -10.51 17.70 -22.19
C TYR A 621 -9.47 18.76 -21.81
N GLN A 622 -9.64 19.37 -20.65
CA GLN A 622 -8.76 20.44 -20.16
C GLN A 622 -7.46 19.87 -19.56
N TYR A 623 -6.32 20.24 -20.15
CA TYR A 623 -4.98 19.78 -19.74
C TYR A 623 -4.57 20.22 -18.33
N PHE A 624 -4.70 21.52 -18.05
CA PHE A 624 -4.34 22.13 -16.77
C PHE A 624 -5.58 22.66 -16.06
N LEU A 625 -5.84 22.20 -14.84
CA LEU A 625 -6.98 22.63 -14.01
C LEU A 625 -6.60 23.74 -13.03
N ASP A 626 -7.60 24.43 -12.48
CA ASP A 626 -7.43 25.55 -11.54
C ASP A 626 -7.39 25.10 -10.06
N ASN A 627 -7.57 23.81 -9.75
CA ASN A 627 -7.61 23.26 -8.39
C ASN A 627 -6.86 21.91 -8.33
N PRO A 628 -6.24 21.56 -7.18
CA PRO A 628 -5.58 20.26 -7.00
C PRO A 628 -6.57 19.09 -6.94
N PHE A 629 -6.13 17.91 -7.39
CA PHE A 629 -6.89 16.66 -7.31
C PHE A 629 -6.81 15.98 -5.93
N MET A 630 -5.73 16.27 -5.19
CA MET A 630 -5.32 15.52 -3.99
C MET A 630 -4.89 16.46 -2.85
N PRO A 631 -5.69 17.50 -2.47
CA PRO A 631 -5.27 18.53 -1.50
C PRO A 631 -4.86 17.96 -0.13
N ASP A 632 -5.57 16.93 0.37
CA ASP A 632 -5.28 16.29 1.66
C ASP A 632 -4.19 15.18 1.58
N SER A 633 -3.38 15.17 0.51
CA SER A 633 -2.28 14.21 0.35
C SER A 633 -1.03 14.63 1.11
N VAL A 634 -0.57 15.87 0.93
CA VAL A 634 0.70 16.40 1.48
C VAL A 634 0.51 17.87 1.88
N GLU A 635 0.83 18.21 3.12
CA GLU A 635 0.94 19.62 3.54
C GLU A 635 2.13 20.26 2.82
N TYR A 636 1.85 21.32 2.05
CA TYR A 636 2.85 21.99 1.20
C TYR A 636 3.21 23.39 1.68
N GLN A 637 4.38 23.87 1.26
CA GLN A 637 4.92 25.20 1.56
C GLN A 637 5.34 25.91 0.26
N PRO A 638 5.58 27.23 0.28
CA PRO A 638 6.19 27.92 -0.87
C PRO A 638 7.56 27.32 -1.23
N ALA A 639 7.90 27.24 -2.52
CA ALA A 639 9.09 26.54 -3.00
C ALA A 639 10.43 27.00 -2.36
N ALA A 640 10.54 28.28 -1.98
CA ALA A 640 11.70 28.80 -1.25
C ALA A 640 11.82 28.22 0.18
N GLN A 641 10.71 27.98 0.88
CA GLN A 641 10.73 27.26 2.16
C GLN A 641 10.98 25.77 1.97
N ALA A 642 10.41 25.17 0.91
CA ALA A 642 10.68 23.78 0.56
C ALA A 642 12.18 23.55 0.35
N TYR A 643 12.86 24.40 -0.42
CA TYR A 643 14.32 24.34 -0.62
C TYR A 643 15.10 24.23 0.70
N LYS A 644 14.81 25.11 1.67
CA LYS A 644 15.47 25.10 2.98
C LYS A 644 15.10 23.89 3.84
N ARG A 645 13.84 23.46 3.81
CA ARG A 645 13.35 22.27 4.54
C ARG A 645 13.98 20.98 4.01
N VAL A 646 14.13 20.85 2.69
CA VAL A 646 14.75 19.68 2.05
C VAL A 646 16.25 19.64 2.33
N LEU A 647 17.01 20.71 2.10
CA LEU A 647 18.48 20.70 2.28
C LEU A 647 18.97 20.41 3.71
N SER A 648 18.08 20.47 4.71
CA SER A 648 18.39 20.20 6.12
C SER A 648 17.77 18.90 6.68
N ASP A 649 16.92 18.20 5.92
CA ASP A 649 16.16 17.03 6.41
C ASP A 649 15.84 16.06 5.26
N VAL A 650 16.89 15.64 4.54
CA VAL A 650 16.80 14.75 3.37
C VAL A 650 17.93 13.72 3.38
N GLY A 651 17.66 12.55 2.80
CA GLY A 651 18.60 11.43 2.76
C GLY A 651 18.69 10.68 4.09
N ALA A 652 19.53 9.65 4.11
CA ALA A 652 19.87 8.89 5.30
C ALA A 652 20.74 9.74 6.24
N ASN A 653 20.08 10.66 6.94
CA ASN A 653 20.68 11.68 7.81
C ASN A 653 20.83 11.25 9.27
N ILE A 654 20.29 10.08 9.64
CA ILE A 654 20.36 9.45 10.96
C ILE A 654 21.02 8.06 10.79
N PRO A 655 21.92 7.61 11.69
CA PRO A 655 22.49 8.35 12.83
C PRO A 655 23.33 9.57 12.40
N SER A 656 23.93 9.55 11.21
CA SER A 656 24.54 10.71 10.57
C SER A 656 24.42 10.59 9.05
N LEU A 657 24.60 11.68 8.30
CA LEU A 657 24.98 11.57 6.88
C LEU A 657 26.35 10.88 6.76
N ASP A 658 26.61 10.22 5.64
CA ASP A 658 27.94 9.65 5.35
C ASP A 658 28.83 10.61 4.54
N ASP A 659 30.08 10.22 4.31
CA ASP A 659 31.09 11.12 3.75
C ASP A 659 30.94 11.34 2.22
N HIS A 660 29.95 10.71 1.58
CA HIS A 660 29.47 11.05 0.24
C HIS A 660 28.29 12.04 0.32
N ASP A 661 27.25 11.71 1.09
CA ASP A 661 26.04 12.55 1.20
C ASP A 661 26.36 13.95 1.79
N LYS A 662 27.47 14.10 2.52
CA LYS A 662 28.03 15.37 3.03
C LYS A 662 28.61 16.33 1.97
N GLN A 663 28.87 15.92 0.71
CA GLN A 663 29.67 16.72 -0.24
C GLN A 663 28.93 17.90 -0.92
N ARG A 664 28.06 18.59 -0.17
CA ARG A 664 27.36 19.81 -0.59
C ARG A 664 27.88 21.01 0.23
N GLU A 665 28.83 21.74 -0.35
CA GLU A 665 29.41 23.03 0.09
C GLU A 665 29.44 23.35 1.61
N SER A 666 30.31 22.66 2.39
CA SER A 666 30.83 23.03 3.75
C SER A 666 29.81 23.23 4.91
N TRP A 667 30.06 22.91 6.18
CA TRP A 667 31.30 22.74 6.98
C TRP A 667 31.09 21.59 8.03
N ASP A 668 31.95 21.27 9.02
CA ASP A 668 33.33 21.68 9.31
C ASP A 668 34.24 20.51 9.78
N VAL A 669 34.34 20.22 11.10
CA VAL A 669 35.40 19.35 11.68
C VAL A 669 34.96 18.45 12.85
N ASP A 670 35.52 17.24 12.90
CA ASP A 670 35.71 16.42 14.10
C ASP A 670 36.75 17.06 15.03
N SER A 671 36.45 17.18 16.32
CA SER A 671 37.21 18.03 17.26
C SER A 671 38.11 17.29 18.26
N ASP A 672 38.00 15.98 18.40
CA ASP A 672 38.93 15.17 19.22
C ASP A 672 39.41 13.87 18.57
N GLY A 673 38.77 13.40 17.48
CA GLY A 673 39.39 12.48 16.53
C GLY A 673 39.24 10.98 16.82
N ASP A 674 38.10 10.54 17.39
CA ASP A 674 37.84 9.12 17.70
C ASP A 674 36.77 8.43 16.82
N ASP A 675 36.14 9.15 15.89
CA ASP A 675 35.16 8.67 14.89
C ASP A 675 33.83 8.11 15.48
N ILE A 676 33.47 8.43 16.74
CA ILE A 676 32.23 7.94 17.41
C ILE A 676 31.39 9.08 18.04
N ALA A 677 30.06 8.89 18.08
CA ALA A 677 29.13 9.67 18.91
C ALA A 677 28.20 8.75 19.72
N ASP A 678 27.92 9.10 20.97
CA ASP A 678 27.00 8.43 21.93
C ASP A 678 25.77 9.36 22.15
N TRP A 679 24.66 9.07 22.85
CA TRP A 679 24.38 8.04 23.87
C TRP A 679 22.90 7.55 23.79
N TRP A 680 22.24 7.23 24.91
CA TRP A 680 21.15 6.23 24.92
C TRP A 680 20.06 6.40 26.00
N ASP A 681 18.81 5.98 25.71
CA ASP A 681 17.64 5.83 26.62
C ASP A 681 16.29 6.03 25.82
N GLY A 682 15.04 5.87 26.28
CA GLY A 682 14.52 5.20 27.48
C GLY A 682 13.07 5.43 27.92
N SER A 683 12.08 4.94 27.16
CA SER A 683 10.63 4.85 27.51
C SER A 683 9.84 6.18 27.65
N THR A 684 8.52 6.26 27.44
CA THR A 684 7.48 5.30 26.99
C THR A 684 6.66 5.86 25.82
N GLY A 685 6.21 5.03 24.88
CA GLY A 685 5.29 5.44 23.80
C GLY A 685 3.88 5.79 24.30
N GLY A 686 3.32 6.89 23.78
CA GLY A 686 1.96 7.37 24.07
C GLY A 686 0.96 7.12 22.93
N GLU A 687 -0.32 7.33 23.23
CA GLU A 687 -1.50 7.34 22.34
C GLU A 687 -1.38 6.53 21.03
N GLY A 688 -1.77 5.26 21.10
CA GLY A 688 -1.87 4.33 19.97
C GLY A 688 -0.55 3.74 19.46
N TYR A 689 0.59 4.42 19.65
CA TYR A 689 1.88 3.91 19.21
C TYR A 689 2.44 2.86 20.18
N THR A 690 3.11 1.82 19.66
CA THR A 690 3.80 0.86 20.53
C THR A 690 5.04 1.50 21.16
N ALA A 691 5.59 0.89 22.21
CA ALA A 691 6.87 1.32 22.77
C ALA A 691 8.02 1.24 21.74
N MET A 692 7.94 0.33 20.76
CA MET A 692 8.89 0.24 19.66
C MET A 692 8.70 1.39 18.67
N ASP A 693 7.46 1.72 18.27
CA ASP A 693 7.20 2.90 17.42
C ASP A 693 7.73 4.18 18.08
N GLY A 694 7.39 4.41 19.35
CA GLY A 694 7.84 5.60 20.09
C GLY A 694 9.36 5.76 20.14
N TYR A 695 10.08 4.63 20.27
CA TYR A 695 11.53 4.56 20.22
C TYR A 695 12.11 4.78 18.81
N LEU A 696 11.57 4.10 17.78
CA LEU A 696 11.99 4.28 16.39
C LEU A 696 11.72 5.69 15.85
N ASN A 697 10.70 6.36 16.39
CA ASN A 697 10.36 7.75 16.05
C ASN A 697 11.24 8.75 16.80
N PHE A 698 11.63 8.46 18.06
CA PHE A 698 12.63 9.25 18.78
C PHE A 698 13.98 9.23 18.04
N LEU A 699 14.45 8.05 17.62
CA LEU A 699 15.71 7.90 16.89
C LEU A 699 15.70 8.65 15.55
N ALA A 700 14.57 8.62 14.83
CA ALA A 700 14.41 9.20 13.49
C ALA A 700 14.21 10.74 13.45
N GLU A 701 14.24 11.40 14.60
CA GLU A 701 14.23 12.86 14.75
C GLU A 701 15.57 13.32 15.34
N PRO A 702 16.04 14.57 15.10
CA PRO A 702 17.15 15.13 15.84
C PRO A 702 16.89 15.06 17.35
N HIS A 703 17.82 14.50 18.11
CA HIS A 703 17.67 14.27 19.54
C HIS A 703 19.02 14.40 20.27
N VAL A 704 18.96 14.75 21.55
CA VAL A 704 20.12 14.70 22.46
C VAL A 704 19.71 14.13 23.82
N PHE A 705 20.73 13.73 24.58
CA PHE A 705 20.61 13.24 25.94
C PHE A 705 21.38 14.17 26.88
N VAL A 706 20.97 14.21 28.14
CA VAL A 706 21.65 14.93 29.23
C VAL A 706 21.33 14.22 30.55
N ASP A 707 22.25 14.22 31.51
CA ASP A 707 21.98 13.64 32.83
C ASP A 707 21.00 14.53 33.65
N PRO A 708 20.21 13.96 34.58
CA PRO A 708 19.32 14.74 35.43
C PRO A 708 20.09 15.80 36.24
N GLY A 709 19.77 17.07 35.99
CA GLY A 709 20.42 18.24 36.60
C GLY A 709 21.77 18.67 35.97
N SER A 710 22.17 18.06 34.85
CA SER A 710 23.33 18.47 34.03
C SER A 710 22.94 19.39 32.87
N SER A 711 23.90 19.76 32.02
CA SER A 711 23.67 20.57 30.81
C SER A 711 24.33 19.95 29.58
N VAL A 712 23.75 20.20 28.40
CA VAL A 712 24.29 19.78 27.09
C VAL A 712 24.31 20.96 26.12
N GLU A 713 25.36 21.04 25.29
CA GLU A 713 25.51 22.04 24.22
C GLU A 713 25.23 21.39 22.86
N ILE A 714 24.57 22.15 21.97
CA ILE A 714 23.90 21.61 20.79
C ILE A 714 24.12 22.58 19.62
N SER A 715 24.75 22.10 18.54
CA SER A 715 24.95 22.88 17.32
C SER A 715 23.63 23.06 16.56
N LEU A 716 23.27 24.31 16.28
CA LEU A 716 22.10 24.68 15.49
C LEU A 716 22.43 24.89 14.01
N ALA A 717 23.72 24.97 13.65
CA ALA A 717 24.17 25.16 12.28
C ALA A 717 23.69 24.03 11.35
N ASP A 718 23.71 22.78 11.83
CA ASP A 718 23.21 21.62 11.08
C ASP A 718 21.69 21.66 10.85
N LEU A 719 20.97 22.24 11.79
CA LEU A 719 19.51 22.46 11.72
C LEU A 719 19.17 23.63 10.79
N ALA A 720 20.15 24.45 10.42
CA ALA A 720 20.03 25.61 9.53
C ALA A 720 20.69 25.42 8.15
N ARG A 721 21.06 24.19 7.76
CA ARG A 721 21.61 23.90 6.42
C ARG A 721 20.67 24.41 5.31
N GLY A 722 21.14 25.38 4.52
CA GLY A 722 20.37 26.07 3.48
C GLY A 722 19.75 27.42 3.86
N PHE A 723 20.03 27.95 5.06
CA PHE A 723 19.65 29.31 5.50
C PHE A 723 20.85 30.27 5.38
N ASN A 724 20.60 31.56 5.10
CA ASN A 724 21.60 32.59 4.83
C ASN A 724 21.75 33.57 6.01
N ASP A 725 22.87 33.47 6.73
CA ASP A 725 23.14 34.15 8.01
C ASP A 725 22.03 33.90 9.06
N PRO A 726 21.83 32.64 9.49
CA PRO A 726 20.75 32.27 10.41
C PRO A 726 20.95 32.84 11.82
N THR A 727 19.82 33.14 12.46
CA THR A 727 19.68 33.57 13.86
C THR A 727 18.63 32.69 14.54
N PHE A 728 18.83 32.46 15.84
CA PHE A 728 18.17 31.37 16.55
C PHE A 728 17.54 31.84 17.87
N GLU A 729 16.31 31.38 18.12
CA GLU A 729 15.69 31.39 19.45
C GLU A 729 15.34 29.94 19.82
N ALA A 730 15.38 29.57 21.10
CA ALA A 730 14.98 28.23 21.54
C ALA A 730 14.04 28.30 22.76
N THR A 731 13.09 27.38 22.82
CA THR A 731 12.15 27.22 23.94
C THR A 731 11.99 25.75 24.29
N ALA A 732 11.83 25.42 25.58
CA ALA A 732 11.68 24.05 26.06
C ALA A 732 10.41 23.93 26.91
N SER A 733 9.66 22.83 26.80
CA SER A 733 8.50 22.57 27.65
C SER A 733 8.90 22.21 29.09
N GLU A 734 9.98 21.45 29.26
CA GLU A 734 10.60 21.15 30.55
C GLU A 734 12.11 21.52 30.50
N GLY A 735 12.78 21.59 31.65
CA GLY A 735 14.16 22.12 31.74
C GLY A 735 14.25 23.63 31.52
N THR A 736 15.44 24.10 31.14
CA THR A 736 15.72 25.47 30.65
C THR A 736 16.61 25.40 29.41
N VAL A 737 16.46 26.35 28.47
CA VAL A 737 17.33 26.45 27.29
C VAL A 737 17.76 27.90 27.06
N SER A 738 19.00 28.09 26.63
CA SER A 738 19.55 29.38 26.23
C SER A 738 20.33 29.23 24.93
N VAL A 739 20.44 30.31 24.16
CA VAL A 739 21.08 30.32 22.84
C VAL A 739 22.14 31.41 22.78
N SER A 740 23.30 31.08 22.23
CA SER A 740 24.41 32.01 22.03
C SER A 740 25.10 31.72 20.69
N GLY A 741 24.85 32.58 19.70
CA GLY A 741 25.31 32.35 18.34
C GLY A 741 24.56 31.17 17.70
N ASP A 742 25.31 30.19 17.22
CA ASP A 742 24.87 28.93 16.63
C ASP A 742 24.75 27.77 17.64
N THR A 743 25.02 28.01 18.93
CA THR A 743 24.93 26.98 19.99
C THR A 743 23.71 27.20 20.88
N ALA A 744 22.92 26.14 21.12
CA ALA A 744 21.95 26.08 22.20
C ALA A 744 22.52 25.28 23.39
N THR A 745 22.44 25.84 24.59
CA THR A 745 22.74 25.13 25.84
C THR A 745 21.42 24.79 26.52
N TYR A 746 21.12 23.50 26.70
CA TYR A 746 19.97 23.01 27.47
C TYR A 746 20.41 22.55 28.86
N GLU A 747 19.66 22.93 29.88
CA GLU A 747 19.81 22.52 31.28
C GLU A 747 18.68 21.57 31.70
N ALA A 748 19.05 20.40 32.19
CA ALA A 748 18.15 19.38 32.67
C ALA A 748 17.47 19.74 34.00
N ARG A 749 16.29 19.17 34.25
CA ARG A 749 15.77 19.07 35.62
C ARG A 749 16.41 17.90 36.35
N ALA A 750 16.38 17.94 37.68
CA ALA A 750 16.91 16.87 38.54
C ALA A 750 16.03 15.60 38.58
N GLU A 751 14.83 15.64 37.98
CA GLU A 751 13.93 14.49 37.81
C GLU A 751 13.92 14.11 36.32
N PRO A 752 14.05 12.83 35.95
CA PRO A 752 14.09 12.41 34.55
C PRO A 752 12.81 12.74 33.78
N VAL A 753 12.95 13.27 32.56
CA VAL A 753 11.85 13.66 31.67
C VAL A 753 12.31 13.79 30.22
N ILE A 754 11.46 13.35 29.28
CA ILE A 754 11.61 13.64 27.85
C ILE A 754 10.81 14.91 27.52
N THR A 755 11.48 15.91 26.96
CA THR A 755 10.89 17.17 26.51
C THR A 755 11.20 17.41 25.03
N TYR A 756 10.40 18.27 24.39
CA TYR A 756 10.80 18.90 23.14
C TYR A 756 11.50 20.22 23.45
N VAL A 757 12.55 20.53 22.70
CA VAL A 757 13.08 21.88 22.52
C VAL A 757 12.70 22.32 21.12
N THR A 758 12.05 23.47 21.02
CA THR A 758 11.64 24.10 19.76
C THR A 758 12.62 25.22 19.45
N VAL A 759 13.44 25.03 18.42
CA VAL A 759 14.35 26.02 17.87
C VAL A 759 13.63 26.76 16.75
N ASN A 760 13.52 28.08 16.86
CA ASN A 760 13.01 28.97 15.85
C ASN A 760 14.18 29.55 15.07
N ILE A 761 14.33 29.18 13.79
CA ILE A 761 15.38 29.70 12.90
C ILE A 761 14.80 30.83 12.04
N ASN A 762 15.41 32.01 12.11
CA ASN A 762 15.17 33.17 11.25
C ASN A 762 16.43 33.46 10.43
N ASP A 763 16.32 33.95 9.20
CA ASP A 763 17.48 34.31 8.39
C ASP A 763 17.26 35.55 7.50
N SER A 764 18.30 36.00 6.79
CA SER A 764 18.30 37.29 6.10
C SER A 764 17.54 37.32 4.75
N ASP A 765 17.00 36.18 4.32
CA ASP A 765 16.42 35.97 2.99
C ASP A 765 15.00 36.55 2.82
N VAL A 766 14.94 37.83 2.45
CA VAL A 766 13.72 38.40 1.83
C VAL A 766 13.70 38.02 0.34
N VAL A 767 13.25 36.81 0.02
CA VAL A 767 13.05 36.34 -1.36
C VAL A 767 11.82 37.02 -1.97
N GLY A 768 12.01 38.25 -2.48
CA GLY A 768 10.93 39.08 -2.99
C GLY A 768 10.56 38.81 -4.46
N GLY A 769 9.34 38.28 -4.67
CA GLY A 769 8.54 38.53 -5.88
C GLY A 769 7.65 39.77 -5.71
N PRO A 770 7.18 40.42 -6.79
CA PRO A 770 6.38 41.64 -6.72
C PRO A 770 4.94 41.38 -6.23
N GLY A 771 4.55 41.99 -5.10
CA GLY A 771 3.36 41.57 -4.36
C GLY A 771 1.98 42.07 -4.83
N HIS A 772 0.97 41.40 -4.25
CA HIS A 772 -0.48 41.70 -4.21
C HIS A 772 -1.32 41.50 -5.49
N GLY A 773 -2.39 40.69 -5.37
CA GLY A 773 -3.59 40.96 -6.19
C GLY A 773 -4.65 39.89 -6.44
N ALA A 774 -4.92 38.92 -5.55
CA ALA A 774 -6.06 38.00 -5.73
C ALA A 774 -6.87 37.80 -4.44
N GLU A 775 -8.14 38.22 -4.42
CA GLU A 775 -9.09 37.89 -3.35
C GLU A 775 -9.74 36.53 -3.66
N VAL A 776 -9.44 35.50 -2.85
CA VAL A 776 -10.23 34.26 -2.82
C VAL A 776 -11.34 34.44 -1.76
N PRO A 777 -12.63 34.45 -2.14
CA PRO A 777 -13.71 34.85 -1.22
C PRO A 777 -14.21 33.68 -0.36
N GLY A 778 -13.47 33.33 0.71
CA GLY A 778 -13.99 32.41 1.72
C GLY A 778 -12.99 32.01 2.81
N LEU A 779 -13.35 32.27 4.07
CA LEU A 779 -12.85 31.58 5.28
C LEU A 779 -11.32 31.40 5.40
N PHE A 780 -10.59 32.48 5.71
CA PHE A 780 -9.90 32.64 7.00
C PHE A 780 -9.48 34.10 7.24
N GLY A 781 -9.13 34.45 8.47
CA GLY A 781 -8.84 35.84 8.89
C GLY A 781 -7.42 36.29 8.51
N SER A 782 -7.28 37.57 8.14
CA SER A 782 -6.02 38.14 7.67
C SER A 782 -4.97 38.34 8.78
N VAL A 783 -3.84 37.63 8.66
CA VAL A 783 -2.57 37.99 9.29
C VAL A 783 -1.44 37.85 8.27
N TRP A 784 -1.00 38.98 7.71
CA TRP A 784 0.27 39.06 6.99
C TRP A 784 1.34 39.58 7.96
N HIS A 785 2.21 38.68 8.39
CA HIS A 785 3.43 38.98 9.14
C HIS A 785 4.64 38.38 8.42
N GLU A 786 5.83 38.65 8.95
CA GLU A 786 7.10 38.12 8.45
C GLU A 786 7.02 36.58 8.27
N LEU A 787 7.73 36.05 7.28
CA LEU A 787 7.76 34.60 7.04
C LEU A 787 8.21 33.90 8.33
N PRO A 788 7.35 33.07 8.96
CA PRO A 788 7.56 32.70 10.35
C PRO A 788 8.81 31.83 10.50
N ALA A 789 9.50 32.05 11.62
CA ALA A 789 10.68 31.29 12.01
C ALA A 789 10.44 29.79 11.83
N ARG A 790 11.42 29.06 11.29
CA ARG A 790 11.35 27.60 11.21
C ARG A 790 11.45 27.04 12.62
N SER A 791 10.31 26.74 13.25
CA SER A 791 10.25 25.85 14.40
C SER A 791 10.71 24.45 13.98
N LEU A 792 11.89 24.05 14.44
CA LEU A 792 12.38 22.68 14.39
C LEU A 792 12.41 22.15 15.82
N HIS A 793 11.89 20.95 16.01
CA HIS A 793 11.91 20.28 17.30
C HIS A 793 13.09 19.32 17.36
N PHE A 794 13.89 19.39 18.43
CA PHE A 794 14.73 18.28 18.84
C PHE A 794 14.25 17.75 20.20
N ARG A 795 14.37 16.45 20.40
CA ARG A 795 13.98 15.81 21.68
C ARG A 795 15.15 15.85 22.65
N VAL A 796 14.88 16.17 23.90
CA VAL A 796 15.86 16.04 24.99
C VAL A 796 15.34 15.07 26.02
N ARG A 797 16.15 14.06 26.36
CA ARG A 797 16.00 13.27 27.58
C ARG A 797 16.89 13.86 28.66
N SER A 798 16.28 14.25 29.78
CA SER A 798 16.92 14.28 31.11
C SER A 798 16.45 13.11 31.97
#